data_AF-A0A521R2C2-F1
#
_entry.id   AF-A0A521R2C2-F1
#
_cell.length_a   1.000
_cell.length_b   1.000
_cell.length_c   1.000
_cell.angle_alpha   90.00
_cell.angle_beta   90.00
_cell.angle_gamma   90.00
#
_symmetry.space_group_name_H-M   'P 1'
#
loop_
_entity.id
_entity.type
_entity.pdbx_description
1 polymer ?
#
loop_
_entity_poly.entity_id
_entity_poly.type
_entity_poly.pdbx_seq_one_letter_code
_entity_poly.pdbx_strand_id
1 'polypeptide(L)'
;MANTVMNVALSDTYKANLTLGGSGNGVYAWAFAFDGTPATKLTQVALVTDGVAAVNPQLDLTQGDGTFLSGTVYFVVQQTKGTGIAPLDPSTIVQPGSLYFEDSIARNYRYDVVEATISNHAADVADITSIVQFGSTLQISAGGVTRGYNASAADIYAALQANLPAGTEHYTFAPSAGPGSGGSPLNQLREALLAGSNVPSNPANVSADWAAYVNKFKGIADQAYLASYFNGVAAKDGNPAVPPSLSYYGVSYDQSRDMFWLTPVEMTGVTTTTGVIGITSTELQQNIYAQTGALNIYANKGDATPTQTFNTFTPNNAWGDITKYFVAGFDAGYWGGKANSANPTIKETISFNQTWNWDAPYSYAAINAPAGTNHYGYTNTLGTGTGTPGPDRQMFYDPLAATFAKLGNAYGYSYSDLLSTGGTNPQISLWNGSANVSSINVTLYDFNETPSGYAPQTGIPYISGALPIPTTTHSTNTFIFDMSVAGTFAPKAGTPITFGMYSPGDAHADSKGFIRFDVSSSASPNYGNYYQIVPDATLGWKLDATNPYTAVGGFAISNVFMPSAGDTGWYQLTIGSGTLGKTYNMYVQGTESTITTAQIDGGAAAVISPNNTAKFSTNGGGTAITYDPIYFSTANPTPPPPPKNLAAPQVGYDQGGTFTPIADPTNMVLGSLAFSSTPGSNNVLPPNNVAELTASNLGNPNWIMTPIVTQANASGDWHTAMSTQFGNGNYSVFMQQYLPQDWGLTNPVGEATQLLDFSVNLATLPLVAAGGGTALTLTPGAPGTTAGNWIDLTVSSSTLKNGTLIAYATDSSGAMLNRDGSGTTTSLVDATLAKIGAVAADNGQMFYTGQQSVYLPAGDNLKFAIVTGDDVINLNPTTNVTGSGTLAVSVAGSGGQINFTATVDNTLSESAVLAASQRITDHAWVYLTQGSQVQVDLAWSGAYANTVHFVRMDQNPANTEQLQVGGVAYGNTDAFRAAMAQHWEFSSTQGNSTGTSSAVWTVAGGDGYYAPVLVNPLGNMFTIDATTTLTANPDGTTHVRVFGENTFGFEDMNAATAGVDFDYNDMIVKLSLLT
;
A
#
# COMPACT_ATOMS: atom_id res chain seq x y z
N MET A 1 2.55 14.11 37.52
CA MET A 1 2.74 15.04 36.39
C MET A 1 3.39 16.30 36.94
N ALA A 2 4.40 16.85 36.26
CA ALA A 2 4.97 18.15 36.61
C ALA A 2 3.96 19.25 36.26
N ASN A 3 3.82 20.28 37.11
CA ASN A 3 2.97 21.41 36.80
C ASN A 3 3.60 22.24 35.67
N THR A 4 2.95 22.30 34.51
CA THR A 4 3.35 23.12 33.36
C THR A 4 2.53 24.41 33.34
N VAL A 5 3.21 25.56 33.40
CA VAL A 5 2.59 26.88 33.33
C VAL A 5 2.96 27.56 32.01
N MET A 6 2.00 28.16 31.32
CA MET A 6 2.27 29.04 30.19
C MET A 6 2.35 30.50 30.67
N ASN A 7 3.55 31.07 30.66
CA ASN A 7 3.79 32.47 30.94
C ASN A 7 3.52 33.29 29.67
N VAL A 8 2.63 34.28 29.76
CA VAL A 8 2.32 35.15 28.62
C VAL A 8 2.91 36.53 28.88
N ALA A 9 3.72 37.01 27.94
CA ALA A 9 4.33 38.33 28.00
C ALA A 9 3.87 39.19 26.81
N LEU A 10 3.79 40.50 27.05
CA LEU A 10 3.69 41.51 26.01
C LEU A 10 5.05 42.19 25.93
N SER A 11 5.57 42.45 24.73
CA SER A 11 6.76 43.30 24.58
C SER A 11 6.52 44.67 25.24
N ASP A 12 7.59 45.34 25.65
CA ASP A 12 7.46 46.65 26.31
C ASP A 12 6.72 47.67 25.42
N THR A 13 7.01 47.65 24.11
CA THR A 13 6.34 48.48 23.11
C THR A 13 4.85 48.14 23.01
N TYR A 14 4.51 46.85 22.91
CA TYR A 14 3.12 46.43 22.73
C TYR A 14 2.30 46.69 23.99
N LYS A 15 2.87 46.44 25.16
CA LYS A 15 2.27 46.81 26.45
C LYS A 15 2.02 48.32 26.55
N ALA A 16 2.99 49.15 26.16
CA ALA A 16 2.83 50.61 26.17
C ALA A 16 1.69 51.06 25.23
N ASN A 17 1.59 50.45 24.04
CA ASN A 17 0.52 50.76 23.09
C ASN A 17 -0.84 50.29 23.58
N LEU A 18 -0.98 49.04 24.05
CA LEU A 18 -2.27 48.52 24.55
C LEU A 18 -2.78 49.27 25.80
N THR A 19 -1.87 49.89 26.56
CA THR A 19 -2.21 50.67 27.76
C THR A 19 -2.19 52.19 27.56
N LEU A 20 -1.95 52.65 26.32
CA LEU A 20 -1.91 54.07 25.99
C LEU A 20 -3.26 54.72 26.30
N GLY A 21 -3.22 55.83 27.05
CA GLY A 21 -4.42 56.51 27.56
C GLY A 21 -4.94 55.96 28.90
N GLY A 22 -4.35 54.88 29.43
CA GLY A 22 -4.68 54.30 30.73
C GLY A 22 -6.04 53.60 30.78
N SER A 23 -6.56 53.43 31.99
CA SER A 23 -7.88 52.81 32.23
C SER A 23 -8.99 53.56 31.49
N GLY A 24 -9.90 52.82 30.83
CA GLY A 24 -10.98 53.39 30.02
C GLY A 24 -10.58 53.64 28.56
N ASN A 25 -9.50 53.01 28.07
CA ASN A 25 -9.10 53.11 26.66
C ASN A 25 -9.84 52.10 25.74
N GLY A 26 -10.62 51.18 26.31
CA GLY A 26 -11.46 50.20 25.62
C GLY A 26 -10.72 49.03 24.98
N VAL A 27 -9.42 48.85 25.26
CA VAL A 27 -8.64 47.71 24.78
C VAL A 27 -8.68 46.57 25.78
N TYR A 28 -8.93 45.37 25.27
CA TYR A 28 -8.94 44.12 26.04
C TYR A 28 -8.04 43.10 25.36
N ALA A 29 -7.28 42.35 26.14
CA ALA A 29 -6.48 41.24 25.65
C ALA A 29 -6.58 40.04 26.59
N TRP A 30 -6.71 38.84 26.03
CA TRP A 30 -6.96 37.59 26.76
C TRP A 30 -6.15 36.44 26.17
N ALA A 31 -5.86 35.44 26.99
CA ALA A 31 -5.44 34.12 26.52
C ALA A 31 -6.43 33.05 26.99
N PHE A 32 -6.81 32.12 26.11
CA PHE A 32 -7.77 31.04 26.35
C PHE A 32 -7.17 29.69 25.96
N ALA A 33 -7.13 28.73 26.87
CA ALA A 33 -6.66 27.36 26.58
C ALA A 33 -7.85 26.42 26.37
N PHE A 34 -7.82 25.65 25.27
CA PHE A 34 -8.83 24.63 24.94
C PHE A 34 -8.15 23.26 24.82
N ASP A 35 -8.76 22.22 25.38
CA ASP A 35 -8.26 20.84 25.34
C ASP A 35 -9.21 19.92 24.54
N GLY A 36 -8.62 18.98 23.79
CA GLY A 36 -9.31 17.80 23.26
C GLY A 36 -10.09 17.96 21.96
N THR A 37 -10.91 16.93 21.67
CA THR A 37 -11.87 16.87 20.56
C THR A 37 -13.13 16.18 21.08
N PRO A 38 -14.31 16.86 21.14
CA PRO A 38 -14.50 18.27 20.82
C PRO A 38 -13.73 19.17 21.80
N ALA A 39 -13.14 20.24 21.28
CA ALA A 39 -12.28 21.11 22.07
C ALA A 39 -13.11 21.93 23.08
N THR A 40 -12.75 21.85 24.37
CA THR A 40 -13.45 22.55 25.46
C THR A 40 -12.51 23.50 26.18
N LYS A 41 -13.01 24.67 26.59
CA LYS A 41 -12.18 25.65 27.30
C LYS A 41 -11.79 25.11 28.68
N LEU A 42 -10.50 25.04 28.93
CA LEU A 42 -9.93 24.62 30.21
C LEU A 42 -9.69 25.81 31.15
N THR A 43 -8.98 26.82 30.66
CA THR A 43 -8.56 27.97 31.49
C THR A 43 -8.40 29.24 30.65
N GLN A 44 -8.30 30.39 31.32
CA GLN A 44 -8.14 31.69 30.69
C GLN A 44 -7.40 32.68 31.61
N VAL A 45 -6.76 33.69 31.02
CA VAL A 45 -6.14 34.79 31.75
C VAL A 45 -6.29 36.11 31.01
N ALA A 46 -6.53 37.19 31.75
CA ALA A 46 -6.51 38.55 31.21
C ALA A 46 -5.07 39.03 31.04
N LEU A 47 -4.76 39.61 29.88
CA LEU A 47 -3.48 40.27 29.59
C LEU A 47 -3.60 41.78 29.71
N VAL A 48 -4.71 42.35 29.22
CA VAL A 48 -5.08 43.77 29.34
C VAL A 48 -6.58 43.86 29.58
N THR A 49 -6.99 44.66 30.56
CA THR A 49 -8.40 44.94 30.85
C THR A 49 -8.63 46.43 30.76
N ASP A 50 -9.37 46.87 29.75
CA ASP A 50 -9.72 48.27 29.51
C ASP A 50 -8.52 49.22 29.61
N GLY A 51 -7.41 48.83 28.99
CA GLY A 51 -6.16 49.62 28.97
C GLY A 51 -5.23 49.42 30.16
N VAL A 52 -5.51 48.48 31.04
CA VAL A 52 -4.65 48.15 32.19
C VAL A 52 -4.03 46.76 31.99
N ALA A 53 -2.70 46.70 31.87
CA ALA A 53 -1.99 45.44 31.73
C ALA A 53 -1.98 44.64 33.04
N ALA A 54 -2.17 43.33 32.92
CA ALA A 54 -2.02 42.39 34.03
C ALA A 54 -0.55 42.28 34.47
N VAL A 55 -0.33 41.93 35.74
CA VAL A 55 1.00 41.67 36.29
C VAL A 55 1.27 40.16 36.19
N ASN A 56 2.29 39.78 35.42
CA ASN A 56 2.73 38.39 35.22
C ASN A 56 1.59 37.41 34.88
N PRO A 57 0.84 37.62 33.78
CA PRO A 57 -0.27 36.73 33.45
C PRO A 57 0.23 35.33 33.08
N GLN A 58 -0.44 34.32 33.63
CA GLN A 58 -0.09 32.91 33.51
C GLN A 58 -1.35 32.08 33.26
N LEU A 59 -1.26 31.10 32.36
CA LEU A 59 -2.23 30.01 32.23
C LEU A 59 -1.66 28.79 32.96
N ASP A 60 -2.38 28.30 33.96
CA ASP A 60 -2.09 27.01 34.56
C ASP A 60 -2.68 25.92 33.66
N LEU A 61 -1.80 25.18 32.97
CA LEU A 61 -2.21 24.09 32.09
C LEU A 61 -2.40 22.78 32.88
N THR A 62 -2.24 22.81 34.20
CA THR A 62 -2.28 21.65 35.09
C THR A 62 -3.15 21.93 36.32
N GLN A 63 -4.49 21.95 36.18
CA GLN A 63 -5.38 21.88 37.35
C GLN A 63 -6.60 20.98 37.15
N GLY A 64 -6.67 19.94 37.98
CA GLY A 64 -7.89 19.16 38.27
C GLY A 64 -8.14 17.95 37.38
N ASP A 65 -9.34 17.39 37.54
CA ASP A 65 -9.95 16.28 36.80
C ASP A 65 -10.16 16.57 35.29
N GLY A 66 -9.77 17.76 34.79
CA GLY A 66 -9.53 18.08 33.39
C GLY A 66 -8.08 18.52 33.19
N THR A 67 -7.29 17.73 32.46
CA THR A 67 -5.86 18.00 32.19
C THR A 67 -5.72 18.53 30.75
N PHE A 68 -4.93 19.58 30.52
CA PHE A 68 -4.55 19.98 29.15
C PHE A 68 -3.64 18.90 28.58
N LEU A 69 -4.19 17.94 27.84
CA LEU A 69 -3.42 16.85 27.25
C LEU A 69 -2.91 17.25 25.88
N SER A 70 -3.79 17.82 25.06
CA SER A 70 -3.45 18.31 23.73
C SER A 70 -4.49 19.30 23.24
N GLY A 71 -4.06 20.48 22.81
CA GLY A 71 -4.99 21.47 22.27
C GLY A 71 -4.35 22.81 21.92
N THR A 72 -5.20 23.83 21.84
CA THR A 72 -4.87 25.15 21.31
C THR A 72 -5.01 26.23 22.38
N VAL A 73 -4.08 27.18 22.40
CA VAL A 73 -4.16 28.41 23.20
C VAL A 73 -4.35 29.60 22.26
N TYR A 74 -5.47 30.30 22.42
CA TYR A 74 -5.83 31.50 21.66
C TYR A 74 -5.42 32.75 22.40
N PHE A 75 -4.78 33.69 21.70
CA PHE A 75 -4.45 35.03 22.20
C PHE A 75 -5.31 36.05 21.49
N VAL A 76 -6.25 36.67 22.20
CA VAL A 76 -7.29 37.53 21.61
C VAL A 76 -7.05 38.98 22.02
N VAL A 77 -7.14 39.92 21.07
CA VAL A 77 -7.00 41.37 21.31
C VAL A 77 -8.18 42.10 20.68
N GLN A 78 -8.93 42.84 21.48
CA GLN A 78 -10.16 43.53 21.09
C GLN A 78 -10.06 45.04 21.35
N GLN A 79 -10.66 45.83 20.46
CA GLN A 79 -10.91 47.25 20.68
C GLN A 79 -12.40 47.57 20.70
N THR A 80 -12.85 48.34 21.69
CA THR A 80 -14.28 48.67 21.88
C THR A 80 -14.56 50.17 21.93
N LYS A 81 -13.58 51.00 22.31
CA LYS A 81 -13.80 52.42 22.53
C LYS A 81 -14.24 53.12 21.25
N GLY A 82 -15.35 53.84 21.32
CA GLY A 82 -15.89 54.60 20.19
C GLY A 82 -16.58 53.76 19.10
N THR A 83 -16.80 52.46 19.31
CA THR A 83 -17.41 51.56 18.31
C THR A 83 -18.85 51.16 18.63
N GLY A 84 -19.31 51.30 19.88
CA GLY A 84 -20.59 50.74 20.33
C GLY A 84 -20.58 49.22 20.54
N ILE A 85 -19.44 48.56 20.30
CA ILE A 85 -19.22 47.13 20.53
C ILE A 85 -18.93 46.90 22.01
N ALA A 86 -19.56 45.88 22.60
CA ALA A 86 -19.31 45.48 23.98
C ALA A 86 -17.99 44.68 24.11
N PRO A 87 -17.31 44.75 25.26
CA PRO A 87 -16.19 43.86 25.56
C PRO A 87 -16.60 42.40 25.43
N LEU A 88 -15.73 41.55 24.89
CA LEU A 88 -15.93 40.11 24.87
C LEU A 88 -16.15 39.62 26.29
N ASP A 89 -17.22 38.86 26.49
CA ASP A 89 -17.46 38.14 27.75
C ASP A 89 -16.71 36.81 27.71
N PRO A 90 -15.61 36.65 28.49
CA PRO A 90 -14.83 35.42 28.49
C PRO A 90 -15.66 34.19 28.85
N SER A 91 -16.74 34.33 29.62
CA SER A 91 -17.60 33.21 30.01
C SER A 91 -18.38 32.60 28.84
N THR A 92 -18.59 33.36 27.77
CA THR A 92 -19.29 32.90 26.55
C THR A 92 -18.37 32.19 25.56
N ILE A 93 -17.06 32.29 25.75
CA ILE A 93 -16.05 31.60 24.95
C ILE A 93 -15.83 30.23 25.57
N VAL A 94 -16.47 29.19 25.02
CA VAL A 94 -16.49 27.83 25.62
C VAL A 94 -15.82 26.77 24.75
N GLN A 95 -15.64 27.05 23.46
CA GLN A 95 -15.01 26.18 22.48
C GLN A 95 -14.26 27.03 21.43
N PRO A 96 -13.30 26.48 20.68
CA PRO A 96 -12.58 27.23 19.64
C PRO A 96 -13.50 27.89 18.61
N GLY A 97 -14.58 27.22 18.20
CA GLY A 97 -15.59 27.79 17.28
C GLY A 97 -16.35 29.02 17.81
N SER A 98 -16.17 29.41 19.08
CA SER A 98 -16.64 30.69 19.60
C SER A 98 -15.79 31.88 19.12
N LEU A 99 -14.60 31.62 18.59
CA LEU A 99 -13.66 32.61 18.04
C LEU A 99 -13.38 32.26 16.58
N TYR A 100 -13.90 33.05 15.65
CA TYR A 100 -13.78 32.80 14.22
C TYR A 100 -13.85 34.10 13.41
N PHE A 101 -13.49 34.01 12.13
CA PHE A 101 -13.21 35.16 11.28
C PHE A 101 -14.37 36.16 11.18
N GLU A 102 -15.59 35.74 10.87
CA GLU A 102 -16.73 36.65 10.71
C GLU A 102 -17.12 37.33 12.03
N ASP A 103 -16.98 36.63 13.16
CA ASP A 103 -17.22 37.20 14.49
C ASP A 103 -16.13 38.20 14.88
N SER A 104 -14.88 37.96 14.46
CA SER A 104 -13.76 38.91 14.65
C SER A 104 -14.02 40.26 13.98
N ILE A 105 -14.69 40.26 12.81
CA ILE A 105 -15.17 41.46 12.13
C ILE A 105 -16.26 42.14 12.95
N ALA A 106 -17.31 41.41 13.32
CA ALA A 106 -18.47 41.97 14.01
C ALA A 106 -18.12 42.52 15.41
N ARG A 107 -17.15 41.91 16.10
CA ARG A 107 -16.78 42.26 17.48
C ARG A 107 -15.43 42.96 17.61
N ASN A 108 -14.80 43.30 16.50
CA ASN A 108 -13.58 44.10 16.42
C ASN A 108 -12.42 43.54 17.26
N TYR A 109 -12.13 42.25 17.09
CA TYR A 109 -10.96 41.59 17.68
C TYR A 109 -10.10 40.89 16.62
N ARG A 110 -8.89 40.53 17.01
CA ARG A 110 -8.02 39.56 16.32
C ARG A 110 -7.65 38.42 17.26
N TYR A 111 -7.16 37.32 16.70
CA TYR A 111 -6.60 36.22 17.48
C TYR A 111 -5.38 35.59 16.81
N ASP A 112 -4.46 35.09 17.63
CA ASP A 112 -3.29 34.29 17.23
C ASP A 112 -3.27 32.98 18.05
N VAL A 113 -2.63 31.91 17.58
CA VAL A 113 -2.75 30.55 18.17
C VAL A 113 -1.40 29.89 18.42
N VAL A 114 -1.31 29.15 19.54
CA VAL A 114 -0.24 28.19 19.85
C VAL A 114 -0.87 26.82 20.11
N GLU A 115 -0.29 25.75 19.57
CA GLU A 115 -0.66 24.37 19.91
C GLU A 115 0.35 23.78 20.87
N ALA A 116 -0.11 22.91 21.76
CA ALA A 116 0.74 22.17 22.67
C ALA A 116 0.14 20.80 23.03
N THR A 117 1.02 19.84 23.29
CA THR A 117 0.70 18.53 23.87
C THR A 117 1.50 18.36 25.16
N ILE A 118 0.83 18.04 26.26
CA ILE A 118 1.40 17.90 27.61
C ILE A 118 0.87 16.59 28.21
N SER A 119 1.22 15.48 27.57
CA SER A 119 0.76 14.13 27.94
C SER A 119 1.75 13.37 28.83
N ASN A 120 2.84 14.02 29.25
CA ASN A 120 3.98 13.45 29.95
C ASN A 120 4.66 12.32 29.17
N HIS A 121 4.88 12.56 27.88
CA HIS A 121 5.52 11.66 26.93
C HIS A 121 6.68 12.34 26.19
N ALA A 122 7.65 11.56 25.71
CA ALA A 122 8.81 12.08 24.96
C ALA A 122 8.45 12.77 23.63
N ALA A 123 7.23 12.54 23.12
CA ALA A 123 6.70 13.14 21.90
C ALA A 123 5.97 14.47 22.13
N ASP A 124 5.89 14.94 23.37
CA ASP A 124 5.21 16.19 23.71
C ASP A 124 5.95 17.40 23.12
N VAL A 125 5.19 18.25 22.41
CA VAL A 125 5.70 19.38 21.63
C VAL A 125 4.76 20.58 21.74
N ALA A 126 5.27 21.76 21.40
CA ALA A 126 4.46 22.95 21.16
C ALA A 126 4.98 23.71 19.94
N ASP A 127 4.10 24.51 19.34
CA ASP A 127 4.45 25.30 18.17
C ASP A 127 3.49 26.47 17.95
N ILE A 128 3.94 27.42 17.14
CA ILE A 128 3.13 28.52 16.62
C ILE A 128 2.41 27.96 15.39
N THR A 129 1.09 27.78 15.46
CA THR A 129 0.34 26.98 14.48
C THR A 129 -0.80 27.72 13.79
N SER A 130 -1.36 27.06 12.77
CA SER A 130 -2.71 27.27 12.25
C SER A 130 -3.01 28.74 11.98
N ILE A 131 -2.38 29.26 10.93
CA ILE A 131 -2.59 30.64 10.46
C ILE A 131 -3.91 30.70 9.70
N VAL A 132 -5.02 30.51 10.41
CA VAL A 132 -6.40 30.76 9.96
C VAL A 132 -6.69 32.26 9.90
N GLN A 133 -5.85 33.06 10.55
CA GLN A 133 -5.82 34.51 10.51
C GLN A 133 -4.45 34.92 11.04
N PHE A 134 -3.77 35.87 10.40
CA PHE A 134 -2.51 36.41 10.91
C PHE A 134 -2.75 37.79 11.51
N GLY A 135 -2.63 37.90 12.84
CA GLY A 135 -2.85 39.15 13.57
C GLY A 135 -1.54 39.87 13.87
N SER A 136 -0.64 39.23 14.61
CA SER A 136 0.68 39.77 14.97
C SER A 136 1.75 38.69 15.05
N THR A 137 3.00 39.11 15.17
CA THR A 137 4.12 38.19 15.39
C THR A 137 4.23 37.79 16.86
N LEU A 138 4.54 36.51 17.11
CA LEU A 138 4.74 35.95 18.44
C LEU A 138 6.01 35.11 18.53
N GLN A 139 6.47 34.86 19.76
CA GLN A 139 7.60 34.00 20.06
C GLN A 139 7.20 32.98 21.13
N ILE A 140 7.60 31.72 20.95
CA ILE A 140 7.44 30.65 21.93
C ILE A 140 8.81 30.10 22.34
N SER A 141 9.00 29.79 23.62
CA SER A 141 10.21 29.15 24.13
C SER A 141 9.96 28.17 25.26
N ALA A 142 10.68 27.05 25.24
CA ALA A 142 10.68 25.99 26.25
C ALA A 142 11.97 25.16 26.12
N GLY A 143 12.43 24.57 27.22
CA GLY A 143 13.57 23.62 27.19
C GLY A 143 14.88 24.19 26.62
N GLY A 144 15.07 25.52 26.62
CA GLY A 144 16.24 26.19 26.03
C GLY A 144 16.15 26.46 24.52
N VAL A 145 15.01 26.15 23.89
CA VAL A 145 14.75 26.36 22.46
C VAL A 145 13.71 27.46 22.28
N THR A 146 13.85 28.26 21.21
CA THR A 146 12.93 29.37 20.87
C THR A 146 12.51 29.29 19.41
N ARG A 147 11.27 29.68 19.11
CA ARG A 147 10.68 29.81 17.76
C ARG A 147 9.92 31.13 17.63
N GLY A 148 9.88 31.70 16.43
CA GLY A 148 9.25 32.99 16.16
C GLY A 148 9.43 33.44 14.70
N TYR A 149 9.30 34.75 14.47
CA TYR A 149 9.35 35.38 13.15
C TYR A 149 10.61 36.23 12.98
N ASN A 150 11.14 36.30 11.75
CA ASN A 150 12.32 37.10 11.37
C ASN A 150 11.95 38.48 10.78
N ALA A 151 10.67 38.80 10.78
CA ALA A 151 10.12 40.03 10.21
C ALA A 151 9.07 40.58 11.16
N SER A 152 8.76 41.87 11.01
CA SER A 152 7.63 42.47 11.70
C SER A 152 6.30 41.99 11.10
N ALA A 153 5.20 42.13 11.85
CA ALA A 153 3.88 41.86 11.27
C ALA A 153 3.63 42.78 10.06
N ALA A 154 4.01 44.06 10.11
CA ALA A 154 3.90 44.98 8.99
C ALA A 154 4.57 44.47 7.70
N ASP A 155 5.77 43.92 7.80
CA ASP A 155 6.51 43.37 6.66
C ASP A 155 5.87 42.09 6.11
N ILE A 156 5.38 41.22 6.99
CA ILE A 156 4.65 40.01 6.59
C ILE A 156 3.38 40.39 5.83
N TYR A 157 2.62 41.37 6.32
CA TYR A 157 1.42 41.86 5.62
C TYR A 157 1.74 42.44 4.25
N ALA A 158 2.78 43.26 4.14
CA ALA A 158 3.20 43.82 2.86
C ALA A 158 3.56 42.71 1.85
N ALA A 159 4.19 41.62 2.32
CA ALA A 159 4.51 40.45 1.50
C ALA A 159 3.26 39.66 1.09
N LEU A 160 2.29 39.47 1.98
CA LEU A 160 1.02 38.83 1.66
C LEU A 160 0.23 39.67 0.63
N GLN A 161 0.17 40.99 0.83
CA GLN A 161 -0.56 41.91 -0.03
C GLN A 161 -0.04 41.94 -1.47
N ALA A 162 1.27 41.78 -1.66
CA ALA A 162 1.85 41.69 -3.00
C ALA A 162 1.33 40.48 -3.80
N ASN A 163 0.75 39.48 -3.14
CA ASN A 163 0.30 38.23 -3.74
C ASN A 163 -1.23 38.08 -3.77
N LEU A 164 -1.99 39.00 -3.16
CA LEU A 164 -3.46 38.97 -3.14
C LEU A 164 -4.04 39.88 -4.23
N PRO A 165 -5.25 39.59 -4.75
CA PRO A 165 -5.92 40.49 -5.69
C PRO A 165 -6.18 41.88 -5.08
N ALA A 166 -6.36 42.88 -5.94
CA ALA A 166 -6.63 44.24 -5.46
C ALA A 166 -8.01 44.33 -4.79
N GLY A 167 -8.07 44.96 -3.61
CA GLY A 167 -9.31 45.13 -2.84
C GLY A 167 -9.69 43.93 -1.96
N THR A 168 -8.82 42.92 -1.89
CA THR A 168 -9.02 41.71 -1.09
C THR A 168 -8.64 41.91 0.39
N GLU A 169 -8.11 43.07 0.78
CA GLU A 169 -7.62 43.32 2.13
C GLU A 169 -8.11 44.67 2.69
N HIS A 170 -8.30 44.71 4.02
CA HIS A 170 -8.07 45.82 4.98
C HIS A 170 -9.06 45.73 6.16
N TYR A 171 -8.81 44.80 7.10
CA TYR A 171 -9.48 44.85 8.40
C TYR A 171 -8.64 45.68 9.36
N THR A 172 -9.07 46.90 9.64
CA THR A 172 -8.47 47.77 10.65
C THR A 172 -9.30 47.68 11.93
N PHE A 173 -8.67 47.90 13.09
CA PHE A 173 -9.44 48.12 14.30
C PHE A 173 -10.31 49.38 14.14
N ALA A 174 -11.59 49.25 14.47
CA ALA A 174 -12.49 50.39 14.56
C ALA A 174 -12.37 51.09 15.93
N PRO A 175 -12.47 52.43 16.02
CA PRO A 175 -12.37 53.40 14.93
C PRO A 175 -10.91 53.56 14.45
N SER A 176 -10.69 53.66 13.13
CA SER A 176 -9.37 53.71 12.48
C SER A 176 -8.62 55.06 12.56
N ALA A 177 -9.02 55.96 13.48
CA ALA A 177 -8.42 57.28 13.57
C ALA A 177 -7.05 57.21 14.28
N GLY A 178 -6.00 57.66 13.60
CA GLY A 178 -4.59 57.50 13.98
C GLY A 178 -4.16 58.03 15.37
N PRO A 179 -2.88 57.85 15.73
CA PRO A 179 -2.39 58.19 17.06
C PRO A 179 -2.42 59.71 17.24
N GLY A 180 -3.39 60.20 18.03
CA GLY A 180 -3.57 61.64 18.29
C GLY A 180 -5.03 62.13 18.35
N SER A 181 -6.02 61.33 17.95
CA SER A 181 -7.44 61.77 17.95
C SER A 181 -8.29 61.27 19.14
N GLY A 182 -7.67 60.84 20.25
CA GLY A 182 -8.37 60.61 21.52
C GLY A 182 -9.38 59.46 21.57
N GLY A 183 -9.34 58.51 20.61
CA GLY A 183 -10.35 57.46 20.48
C GLY A 183 -9.85 56.02 20.61
N SER A 184 -8.74 55.64 19.98
CA SER A 184 -8.23 54.26 19.96
C SER A 184 -6.70 54.22 20.07
N PRO A 185 -6.11 53.39 20.95
CA PRO A 185 -4.67 53.17 20.96
C PRO A 185 -4.23 52.12 19.92
N LEU A 186 -5.17 51.33 19.39
CA LEU A 186 -4.97 50.38 18.28
C LEU A 186 -5.51 51.01 16.99
N ASN A 187 -4.63 51.52 16.14
CA ASN A 187 -4.95 52.21 14.88
C ASN A 187 -4.27 51.57 13.66
N GLN A 188 -3.86 50.32 13.82
CA GLN A 188 -3.13 49.53 12.84
C GLN A 188 -4.09 48.55 12.13
N LEU A 189 -3.53 47.76 11.20
CA LEU A 189 -4.20 46.58 10.66
C LEU A 189 -4.49 45.59 11.80
N ARG A 190 -5.73 45.08 11.83
CA ARG A 190 -6.25 44.13 12.81
C ARG A 190 -5.79 42.71 12.45
N GLU A 191 -6.00 42.31 11.21
CA GLU A 191 -5.53 41.05 10.62
C GLU A 191 -5.34 41.16 9.10
N ALA A 192 -4.55 40.25 8.54
CA ALA A 192 -4.60 39.92 7.13
C ALA A 192 -5.77 38.96 6.89
N LEU A 193 -6.49 39.14 5.79
CA LEU A 193 -7.49 38.17 5.35
C LEU A 193 -6.76 36.87 4.94
N LEU A 194 -6.77 35.83 5.77
CA LEU A 194 -6.33 34.49 5.36
C LEU A 194 -7.00 33.39 6.18
N ALA A 195 -8.26 33.04 5.89
CA ALA A 195 -8.85 31.81 6.40
C ALA A 195 -8.09 30.62 5.78
N GLY A 196 -7.49 29.76 6.63
CA GLY A 196 -6.59 28.67 6.21
C GLY A 196 -7.16 27.79 5.08
N SER A 197 -6.31 26.96 4.47
CA SER A 197 -6.69 25.99 3.43
C SER A 197 -8.03 25.29 3.72
N ASN A 198 -8.29 24.98 4.99
CA ASN A 198 -9.42 24.14 5.40
C ASN A 198 -10.74 24.92 5.67
N VAL A 199 -10.82 26.21 5.30
CA VAL A 199 -12.00 27.06 5.57
C VAL A 199 -12.70 27.45 4.25
N PRO A 200 -14.03 27.23 4.13
CA PRO A 200 -14.80 27.71 2.98
C PRO A 200 -14.72 29.24 2.85
N SER A 201 -14.64 29.74 1.61
CA SER A 201 -14.75 31.18 1.24
C SER A 201 -13.55 32.10 1.51
N ASN A 202 -12.31 31.59 1.50
CA ASN A 202 -11.14 32.47 1.43
C ASN A 202 -11.04 33.16 0.04
N PRO A 203 -11.10 34.50 -0.05
CA PRO A 203 -10.93 35.25 -1.30
C PRO A 203 -9.56 35.06 -1.99
N ALA A 204 -8.56 34.54 -1.27
CA ALA A 204 -7.26 34.16 -1.82
C ALA A 204 -7.28 32.77 -2.52
N ASN A 205 -8.27 31.93 -2.22
CA ASN A 205 -8.41 30.57 -2.75
C ASN A 205 -9.14 30.59 -4.09
N VAL A 206 -8.44 30.97 -5.16
CA VAL A 206 -8.97 30.96 -6.52
C VAL A 206 -8.48 29.70 -7.23
N SER A 207 -9.32 28.65 -7.24
CA SER A 207 -8.95 27.34 -7.80
C SER A 207 -8.47 27.40 -9.26
N ALA A 208 -8.99 28.34 -10.05
CA ALA A 208 -8.61 28.54 -11.44
C ALA A 208 -7.13 28.91 -11.63
N ASP A 209 -6.46 29.47 -10.61
CA ASP A 209 -5.06 29.88 -10.71
C ASP A 209 -4.09 28.69 -10.86
N TRP A 210 -4.52 27.51 -10.41
CA TRP A 210 -3.79 26.25 -10.53
C TRP A 210 -4.02 25.55 -11.87
N ALA A 211 -4.98 26.01 -12.68
CA ALA A 211 -5.36 25.32 -13.91
C ALA A 211 -4.16 25.16 -14.87
N ALA A 212 -3.29 26.17 -14.96
CA ALA A 212 -2.09 26.10 -15.80
C ALA A 212 -1.11 25.00 -15.32
N TYR A 213 -0.91 24.89 -14.01
CA TYR A 213 0.01 23.91 -13.44
C TYR A 213 -0.56 22.49 -13.52
N VAL A 214 -1.82 22.30 -13.12
CA VAL A 214 -2.51 21.00 -13.22
C VAL A 214 -2.57 20.53 -14.66
N ASN A 215 -2.89 21.40 -15.63
CA ASN A 215 -2.95 21.01 -17.03
C ASN A 215 -1.59 20.59 -17.60
N LYS A 216 -0.50 21.23 -17.18
CA LYS A 216 0.84 20.81 -17.59
C LYS A 216 1.30 19.54 -16.89
N PHE A 217 0.92 19.36 -15.63
CA PHE A 217 1.22 18.16 -14.85
C PHE A 217 0.64 16.88 -15.49
N LYS A 218 -0.50 16.97 -16.18
CA LYS A 218 -1.06 15.86 -16.99
C LYS A 218 -0.02 15.19 -17.89
N GLY A 219 0.92 15.96 -18.45
CA GLY A 219 1.95 15.46 -19.36
C GLY A 219 3.16 14.79 -18.71
N ILE A 220 3.30 14.85 -17.38
CA ILE A 220 4.41 14.22 -16.63
C ILE A 220 3.93 13.38 -15.44
N ALA A 221 2.62 13.12 -15.34
CA ALA A 221 2.03 12.46 -14.19
C ALA A 221 2.67 11.09 -13.91
N ASP A 222 3.02 10.35 -14.96
CA ASP A 222 3.71 9.05 -14.93
C ASP A 222 5.15 9.09 -14.38
N GLN A 223 5.70 10.29 -14.17
CA GLN A 223 7.02 10.48 -13.54
C GLN A 223 6.91 10.74 -12.04
N ALA A 224 5.70 10.93 -11.51
CA ALA A 224 5.47 11.30 -10.11
C ALA A 224 5.23 10.08 -9.21
N TYR A 225 5.93 10.08 -8.08
CA TYR A 225 5.96 9.01 -7.09
C TYR A 225 5.83 9.57 -5.68
N LEU A 226 4.83 9.06 -4.96
CA LEU A 226 4.42 9.50 -3.63
C LEU A 226 4.71 8.40 -2.62
N ALA A 227 5.42 8.74 -1.55
CA ALA A 227 5.72 7.81 -0.46
C ALA A 227 5.49 8.52 0.87
N SER A 228 4.78 7.86 1.78
CA SER A 228 4.62 8.34 3.15
C SER A 228 4.49 7.19 4.15
N TYR A 229 4.80 7.47 5.40
CA TYR A 229 4.51 6.57 6.52
C TYR A 229 3.47 7.22 7.43
N PHE A 230 2.29 6.62 7.45
CA PHE A 230 1.20 6.99 8.34
C PHE A 230 1.38 6.33 9.70
N ASN A 231 1.42 7.11 10.78
CA ASN A 231 1.67 6.62 12.14
C ASN A 231 0.50 5.85 12.79
N GLY A 232 -0.65 5.78 12.11
CA GLY A 232 -1.86 5.20 12.67
C GLY A 232 -2.62 6.17 13.57
N VAL A 233 -3.84 5.79 13.92
CA VAL A 233 -4.73 6.51 14.85
C VAL A 233 -5.27 5.51 15.86
N ALA A 234 -5.13 5.79 17.14
CA ALA A 234 -5.76 4.98 18.18
C ALA A 234 -7.30 5.09 18.10
N ALA A 235 -8.00 4.04 18.51
CA ALA A 235 -9.46 4.07 18.57
C ALA A 235 -9.94 5.16 19.54
N LYS A 236 -10.93 5.97 19.12
CA LYS A 236 -11.51 7.04 19.94
C LYS A 236 -12.96 7.32 19.56
N ASP A 237 -13.81 7.50 20.57
CA ASP A 237 -15.22 7.94 20.45
C ASP A 237 -16.05 7.18 19.39
N GLY A 238 -15.99 5.84 19.41
CA GLY A 238 -16.73 5.00 18.48
C GLY A 238 -16.12 4.85 17.08
N ASN A 239 -15.00 5.53 16.80
CA ASN A 239 -14.22 5.29 15.59
C ASN A 239 -13.16 4.18 15.84
N PRO A 240 -13.03 3.21 14.93
CA PRO A 240 -12.04 2.15 15.05
C PRO A 240 -10.62 2.70 14.95
N ALA A 241 -9.65 1.96 15.52
CA ALA A 241 -8.25 2.28 15.32
C ALA A 241 -7.88 2.12 13.84
N VAL A 242 -7.05 3.04 13.33
CA VAL A 242 -6.45 2.94 12.00
C VAL A 242 -4.99 2.51 12.21
N PRO A 243 -4.56 1.36 11.68
CA PRO A 243 -3.19 0.90 11.89
C PRO A 243 -2.17 1.81 11.19
N PRO A 244 -0.91 1.85 11.68
CA PRO A 244 0.17 2.46 10.93
C PRO A 244 0.37 1.78 9.57
N SER A 245 0.78 2.54 8.56
CA SER A 245 0.94 2.00 7.20
C SER A 245 2.00 2.76 6.43
N LEU A 246 2.83 2.02 5.69
CA LEU A 246 3.66 2.58 4.64
C LEU A 246 2.86 2.63 3.35
N SER A 247 2.86 3.76 2.68
CA SER A 247 2.20 3.93 1.39
C SER A 247 3.21 4.35 0.33
N TYR A 248 3.16 3.70 -0.83
CA TYR A 248 3.97 4.04 -2.01
C TYR A 248 3.08 4.00 -3.24
N TYR A 249 3.00 5.10 -3.99
CA TYR A 249 2.06 5.28 -5.09
C TYR A 249 2.75 5.92 -6.31
N GLY A 250 2.45 5.39 -7.49
CA GLY A 250 2.75 6.02 -8.77
C GLY A 250 1.53 6.81 -9.25
N VAL A 251 1.76 7.97 -9.86
CA VAL A 251 0.69 8.79 -10.43
C VAL A 251 0.57 8.52 -11.93
N SER A 252 -0.65 8.60 -12.48
CA SER A 252 -0.88 8.59 -13.91
C SER A 252 -2.10 9.42 -14.26
N TYR A 253 -2.22 9.86 -15.51
CA TYR A 253 -3.37 10.63 -15.98
C TYR A 253 -4.16 9.85 -17.04
N ASP A 254 -5.47 9.73 -16.84
CA ASP A 254 -6.43 9.17 -17.80
C ASP A 254 -7.16 10.30 -18.52
N GLN A 255 -6.77 10.51 -19.78
CA GLN A 255 -7.34 11.55 -20.63
C GLN A 255 -8.83 11.33 -20.94
N SER A 256 -9.29 10.08 -21.00
CA SER A 256 -10.69 9.78 -21.36
C SER A 256 -11.68 10.14 -20.25
N ARG A 257 -11.22 10.16 -19.01
CA ARG A 257 -12.01 10.45 -17.80
C ARG A 257 -11.65 11.80 -17.15
N ASP A 258 -10.67 12.51 -17.68
CA ASP A 258 -10.04 13.69 -17.06
C ASP A 258 -9.64 13.46 -15.59
N MET A 259 -8.96 12.34 -15.34
CA MET A 259 -8.72 11.86 -13.98
C MET A 259 -7.26 11.45 -13.74
N PHE A 260 -6.70 11.91 -12.63
CA PHE A 260 -5.46 11.41 -12.08
C PHE A 260 -5.73 10.16 -11.24
N TRP A 261 -4.91 9.15 -11.47
CA TRP A 261 -4.93 7.89 -10.74
C TRP A 261 -3.64 7.77 -9.93
N LEU A 262 -3.76 7.65 -8.61
CA LEU A 262 -2.67 7.24 -7.76
C LEU A 262 -2.83 5.75 -7.54
N THR A 263 -1.91 4.97 -8.11
CA THR A 263 -1.91 3.50 -8.04
C THR A 263 -0.81 3.05 -7.07
N PRO A 264 -1.11 2.14 -6.11
CA PRO A 264 -0.09 1.60 -5.24
C PRO A 264 1.06 0.96 -6.04
N VAL A 265 2.30 1.18 -5.61
CA VAL A 265 3.47 0.50 -6.14
C VAL A 265 3.78 -0.69 -5.25
N GLU A 266 3.94 -1.85 -5.87
CA GLU A 266 4.21 -3.09 -5.17
C GLU A 266 5.59 -3.07 -4.48
N MET A 267 5.62 -3.56 -3.23
CA MET A 267 6.81 -3.60 -2.41
C MET A 267 7.00 -5.00 -1.81
N THR A 268 8.24 -5.52 -1.90
CA THR A 268 8.55 -6.88 -1.44
C THR A 268 8.42 -7.01 0.08
N GLY A 269 7.51 -7.85 0.56
CA GLY A 269 7.33 -8.12 1.99
C GLY A 269 6.90 -6.90 2.80
N VAL A 270 6.25 -5.92 2.18
CA VAL A 270 5.66 -4.76 2.85
C VAL A 270 4.20 -4.67 2.47
N THR A 271 3.31 -4.82 3.44
CA THR A 271 1.89 -4.50 3.24
C THR A 271 1.72 -2.99 3.12
N THR A 272 1.44 -2.51 1.91
CA THR A 272 1.05 -1.12 1.65
C THR A 272 -0.46 -0.99 1.54
N THR A 273 -0.96 0.24 1.61
CA THR A 273 -2.36 0.53 1.30
C THR A 273 -2.70 0.10 -0.14
N THR A 274 -3.79 -0.65 -0.35
CA THR A 274 -4.07 -1.39 -1.60
C THR A 274 -5.08 -0.76 -2.55
N GLY A 275 -5.82 0.27 -2.10
CA GLY A 275 -6.81 0.96 -2.94
C GLY A 275 -6.20 2.00 -3.88
N VAL A 276 -6.80 2.17 -5.07
CA VAL A 276 -6.42 3.19 -6.07
C VAL A 276 -7.19 4.49 -5.79
N ILE A 277 -6.52 5.64 -5.82
CA ILE A 277 -7.17 6.94 -5.60
C ILE A 277 -7.47 7.59 -6.95
N GLY A 278 -8.72 7.99 -7.18
CA GLY A 278 -9.15 8.74 -8.37
C GLY A 278 -9.45 10.19 -8.05
N ILE A 279 -8.83 11.13 -8.78
CA ILE A 279 -8.97 12.58 -8.57
C ILE A 279 -9.13 13.27 -9.93
N THR A 280 -10.26 13.89 -10.22
CA THR A 280 -10.43 14.67 -11.45
C THR A 280 -9.58 15.93 -11.45
N SER A 281 -9.28 16.48 -12.64
CA SER A 281 -8.52 17.73 -12.73
C SER A 281 -9.19 18.90 -12.01
N THR A 282 -10.53 18.92 -11.99
CA THR A 282 -11.31 19.96 -11.29
C THR A 282 -11.24 19.77 -9.78
N GLU A 283 -11.42 18.53 -9.30
CA GLU A 283 -11.28 18.22 -7.87
C GLU A 283 -9.88 18.56 -7.36
N LEU A 284 -8.83 18.24 -8.12
CA LEU A 284 -7.46 18.60 -7.75
C LEU A 284 -7.30 20.12 -7.60
N GLN A 285 -7.73 20.91 -8.59
CA GLN A 285 -7.66 22.38 -8.52
C GLN A 285 -8.41 22.96 -7.32
N GLN A 286 -9.56 22.39 -6.97
CA GLN A 286 -10.35 22.82 -5.81
C GLN A 286 -9.67 22.45 -4.49
N ASN A 287 -9.04 21.27 -4.43
CA ASN A 287 -8.51 20.71 -3.20
C ASN A 287 -7.03 21.03 -2.92
N ILE A 288 -6.28 21.62 -3.85
CA ILE A 288 -4.95 22.19 -3.52
C ILE A 288 -5.09 23.20 -2.37
N TYR A 289 -6.07 24.12 -2.49
CA TYR A 289 -6.36 25.08 -1.42
C TYR A 289 -7.38 24.60 -0.41
N ALA A 290 -8.59 24.20 -0.82
CA ALA A 290 -9.71 24.07 0.11
C ALA A 290 -9.70 22.78 0.95
N GLN A 291 -9.19 21.69 0.35
CA GLN A 291 -9.12 20.34 0.94
C GLN A 291 -10.43 19.79 1.56
N THR A 292 -11.56 20.46 1.29
CA THR A 292 -12.89 20.14 1.83
C THR A 292 -13.69 19.21 0.91
N GLY A 293 -13.16 18.86 -0.26
CA GLY A 293 -13.79 17.92 -1.19
C GLY A 293 -13.80 16.48 -0.69
N ALA A 294 -14.40 15.57 -1.45
CA ALA A 294 -14.41 14.15 -1.12
C ALA A 294 -13.16 13.43 -1.66
N LEU A 295 -12.74 12.35 -1.00
CA LEU A 295 -11.70 11.44 -1.50
C LEU A 295 -12.33 10.11 -1.94
N ASN A 296 -12.10 9.71 -3.18
CA ASN A 296 -12.64 8.48 -3.76
C ASN A 296 -11.57 7.40 -3.94
N ILE A 297 -11.84 6.22 -3.41
CA ILE A 297 -11.01 5.02 -3.52
C ILE A 297 -11.70 4.02 -4.43
N TYR A 298 -10.93 3.41 -5.32
CA TYR A 298 -11.36 2.42 -6.31
C TYR A 298 -10.62 1.11 -6.11
N ALA A 299 -11.22 0.01 -6.53
CA ALA A 299 -10.55 -1.29 -6.52
C ALA A 299 -9.42 -1.31 -7.56
N ASN A 300 -9.71 -0.86 -8.79
CA ASN A 300 -8.76 -0.80 -9.89
C ASN A 300 -8.82 0.55 -10.62
N LYS A 301 -7.72 0.86 -11.31
CA LYS A 301 -7.67 1.97 -12.26
C LYS A 301 -8.65 1.71 -13.41
N GLY A 302 -9.53 2.66 -13.67
CA GLY A 302 -10.51 2.62 -14.76
C GLY A 302 -11.92 2.23 -14.33
N ASP A 303 -12.11 1.79 -13.09
CA ASP A 303 -13.41 1.46 -12.53
C ASP A 303 -14.35 2.68 -12.55
N ALA A 304 -15.63 2.43 -12.86
CA ALA A 304 -16.64 3.49 -12.97
C ALA A 304 -17.13 4.00 -11.60
N THR A 305 -17.04 3.18 -10.56
CA THR A 305 -17.58 3.49 -9.22
C THR A 305 -16.53 3.28 -8.14
N PRO A 306 -16.42 4.19 -7.17
CA PRO A 306 -15.53 4.02 -6.03
C PRO A 306 -16.04 2.89 -5.11
N THR A 307 -15.10 2.15 -4.52
CA THR A 307 -15.39 1.20 -3.42
C THR A 307 -15.56 1.92 -2.09
N GLN A 308 -14.96 3.11 -1.94
CA GLN A 308 -15.06 3.92 -0.72
C GLN A 308 -14.96 5.42 -1.05
N THR A 309 -15.78 6.24 -0.37
CA THR A 309 -15.72 7.70 -0.45
C THR A 309 -15.62 8.29 0.95
N PHE A 310 -14.64 9.16 1.17
CA PHE A 310 -14.49 9.96 2.38
C PHE A 310 -15.04 11.37 2.16
N ASN A 311 -15.65 11.95 3.19
CA ASN A 311 -16.24 13.31 3.14
C ASN A 311 -15.19 14.44 3.20
N THR A 312 -13.91 14.11 3.24
CA THR A 312 -12.77 15.05 3.22
C THR A 312 -11.72 14.50 2.27
N PHE A 313 -10.94 15.39 1.64
CA PHE A 313 -9.95 15.04 0.62
C PHE A 313 -8.68 14.43 1.23
N THR A 314 -8.43 14.75 2.50
CA THR A 314 -7.29 14.31 3.29
C THR A 314 -7.76 13.68 4.59
N PRO A 315 -8.51 12.55 4.55
CA PRO A 315 -8.97 11.86 5.75
C PRO A 315 -7.78 11.46 6.63
N ASN A 316 -8.00 11.33 7.93
CA ASN A 316 -6.93 10.96 8.86
C ASN A 316 -6.61 9.46 8.81
N ASN A 317 -6.12 8.99 7.67
CA ASN A 317 -5.72 7.61 7.39
C ASN A 317 -4.60 7.59 6.33
N ALA A 318 -4.13 6.40 5.94
CA ALA A 318 -3.03 6.25 5.00
C ALA A 318 -3.32 6.79 3.58
N TRP A 319 -4.57 6.72 3.10
CA TRP A 319 -4.95 7.33 1.81
C TRP A 319 -4.90 8.85 1.87
N GLY A 320 -5.44 9.42 2.96
CA GLY A 320 -5.41 10.86 3.14
C GLY A 320 -4.01 11.39 3.37
N ASP A 321 -3.13 10.63 4.02
CA ASP A 321 -1.72 11.00 4.16
C ASP A 321 -1.02 11.09 2.80
N ILE A 322 -1.22 10.12 1.91
CA ILE A 322 -0.69 10.19 0.54
C ILE A 322 -1.26 11.36 -0.26
N THR A 323 -2.56 11.63 -0.16
CA THR A 323 -3.15 12.78 -0.87
C THR A 323 -2.67 14.12 -0.33
N LYS A 324 -2.32 14.22 0.96
CA LYS A 324 -1.64 15.40 1.52
C LYS A 324 -0.31 15.66 0.81
N TYR A 325 0.55 14.64 0.67
CA TYR A 325 1.80 14.79 -0.09
C TYR A 325 1.51 15.18 -1.54
N PHE A 326 0.49 14.59 -2.18
CA PHE A 326 0.16 14.92 -3.57
C PHE A 326 -0.15 16.41 -3.78
N VAL A 327 -0.99 17.00 -2.92
CA VAL A 327 -1.31 18.44 -2.99
C VAL A 327 -0.16 19.32 -2.48
N ALA A 328 0.58 18.89 -1.46
CA ALA A 328 1.73 19.63 -0.94
C ALA A 328 2.84 19.79 -1.99
N GLY A 329 2.98 18.84 -2.92
CA GLY A 329 3.88 18.98 -4.06
C GLY A 329 3.49 20.12 -5.03
N PHE A 330 2.20 20.45 -5.14
CA PHE A 330 1.74 21.64 -5.87
C PHE A 330 2.02 22.92 -5.08
N ASP A 331 1.69 22.92 -3.78
CA ASP A 331 1.96 24.06 -2.88
C ASP A 331 3.44 24.46 -2.92
N ALA A 332 4.33 23.46 -2.88
CA ALA A 332 5.79 23.64 -2.94
C ALA A 332 6.34 23.96 -4.33
N GLY A 333 5.58 23.74 -5.40
CA GLY A 333 6.13 23.76 -6.75
C GLY A 333 7.11 22.61 -7.06
N TYR A 334 6.99 21.45 -6.41
CA TYR A 334 7.89 20.32 -6.65
C TYR A 334 7.64 19.56 -7.94
N TRP A 335 6.38 19.48 -8.40
CA TRP A 335 6.07 18.74 -9.62
C TRP A 335 6.72 19.37 -10.86
N GLY A 336 7.52 18.58 -11.57
CA GLY A 336 8.38 19.03 -12.67
C GLY A 336 9.65 19.77 -12.23
N GLY A 337 9.85 19.91 -10.92
CA GLY A 337 11.02 20.52 -10.31
C GLY A 337 12.23 19.60 -10.27
N LYS A 338 13.42 20.19 -10.41
CA LYS A 338 14.71 19.54 -10.16
C LYS A 338 15.72 20.56 -9.65
N ALA A 339 16.67 20.13 -8.81
CA ALA A 339 17.79 20.95 -8.37
C ALA A 339 19.08 20.14 -8.30
N ASN A 340 20.23 20.81 -8.26
CA ASN A 340 21.50 20.20 -7.90
C ASN A 340 21.54 19.90 -6.40
N SER A 341 22.46 19.02 -5.99
CA SER A 341 22.83 18.95 -4.58
C SER A 341 23.28 20.32 -4.08
N ALA A 342 22.99 20.57 -2.83
CA ALA A 342 23.34 21.83 -2.22
C ALA A 342 24.86 22.02 -2.05
N ASN A 343 25.66 20.94 -2.15
CA ASN A 343 27.10 21.06 -2.38
C ASN A 343 27.39 21.49 -3.84
N PRO A 344 27.97 22.70 -4.06
CA PRO A 344 28.15 23.24 -5.40
C PRO A 344 29.15 22.47 -6.28
N THR A 345 29.96 21.58 -5.70
CA THR A 345 30.88 20.71 -6.45
C THR A 345 30.17 19.52 -7.11
N ILE A 346 28.96 19.19 -6.66
CA ILE A 346 28.11 18.14 -7.24
C ILE A 346 27.21 18.77 -8.30
N LYS A 347 27.27 18.25 -9.54
CA LYS A 347 26.52 18.78 -10.69
C LYS A 347 25.34 17.90 -11.12
N GLU A 348 25.16 16.77 -10.45
CA GLU A 348 24.04 15.86 -10.69
C GLU A 348 22.75 16.49 -10.15
N THR A 349 21.66 16.35 -10.92
CA THR A 349 20.35 16.88 -10.57
C THR A 349 19.50 15.83 -9.88
N ILE A 350 18.78 16.24 -8.84
CA ILE A 350 17.80 15.49 -8.10
C ILE A 350 16.41 15.87 -8.64
N SER A 351 15.57 14.87 -8.94
CA SER A 351 14.19 15.07 -9.38
C SER A 351 13.25 15.18 -8.18
N PHE A 352 12.41 16.21 -8.16
CA PHE A 352 11.37 16.37 -7.13
C PHE A 352 10.02 15.75 -7.53
N ASN A 353 9.96 15.03 -8.65
CA ASN A 353 8.81 14.17 -8.91
C ASN A 353 8.75 12.95 -7.96
N GLN A 354 9.74 12.79 -7.09
CA GLN A 354 9.81 11.74 -6.10
C GLN A 354 9.82 12.37 -4.71
N THR A 355 8.80 12.08 -3.90
CA THR A 355 8.61 12.65 -2.56
C THR A 355 9.80 12.48 -1.62
N TRP A 356 10.54 11.37 -1.72
CA TRP A 356 11.73 11.12 -0.90
C TRP A 356 12.94 12.00 -1.26
N ASN A 357 12.83 12.82 -2.30
CA ASN A 357 13.81 13.85 -2.65
C ASN A 357 13.39 15.24 -2.17
N TRP A 358 12.22 15.39 -1.54
CA TRP A 358 11.73 16.67 -1.06
C TRP A 358 12.53 17.12 0.16
N ASP A 359 12.93 18.38 0.16
CA ASP A 359 13.75 18.98 1.20
C ASP A 359 13.44 20.48 1.25
N ALA A 360 13.22 21.02 2.44
CA ALA A 360 12.74 22.39 2.66
C ALA A 360 13.48 23.45 1.82
N PRO A 361 14.84 23.43 1.70
CA PRO A 361 15.61 24.40 0.91
C PRO A 361 15.30 24.43 -0.59
N TYR A 362 14.66 23.39 -1.14
CA TYR A 362 14.25 23.33 -2.54
C TYR A 362 12.78 23.67 -2.77
N SER A 363 12.00 23.85 -1.69
CA SER A 363 10.58 24.16 -1.75
C SER A 363 10.30 25.57 -2.24
N TYR A 364 9.06 25.78 -2.69
CA TYR A 364 8.61 26.98 -3.40
C TYR A 364 9.55 27.21 -4.60
N ALA A 365 9.67 28.39 -5.22
CA ALA A 365 10.60 28.54 -6.36
C ALA A 365 12.10 28.58 -5.92
N ALA A 366 12.54 27.56 -5.16
CA ALA A 366 13.73 27.43 -4.32
C ALA A 366 13.90 28.62 -3.37
N ILE A 367 12.94 28.70 -2.44
CA ILE A 367 12.70 29.72 -1.40
C ILE A 367 12.88 31.17 -1.94
N ASN A 368 12.33 31.38 -3.14
CA ASN A 368 12.07 32.69 -3.76
C ASN A 368 13.31 33.57 -4.02
N ALA A 369 14.38 32.99 -4.55
CA ALA A 369 15.63 33.66 -4.94
C ALA A 369 15.41 34.81 -5.99
N PRO A 370 16.30 35.82 -6.16
CA PRO A 370 17.74 35.58 -6.44
C PRO A 370 18.75 36.58 -5.85
N ALA A 371 19.89 36.08 -5.36
CA ALA A 371 21.15 36.83 -5.54
C ALA A 371 22.32 35.84 -5.75
N GLY A 372 22.62 35.31 -6.94
CA GLY A 372 22.07 35.54 -8.28
C GLY A 372 21.77 34.21 -9.00
N THR A 373 20.50 33.83 -8.90
CA THR A 373 19.69 33.10 -9.89
C THR A 373 19.86 31.59 -10.08
N ASN A 374 20.26 30.85 -9.06
CA ASN A 374 19.67 29.53 -8.73
C ASN A 374 20.45 28.94 -7.55
N HIS A 375 19.94 29.12 -6.33
CA HIS A 375 20.66 28.78 -5.09
C HIS A 375 21.23 27.35 -5.12
N TYR A 376 20.54 26.45 -5.84
CA TYR A 376 21.00 25.09 -6.13
C TYR A 376 20.71 24.65 -7.56
N GLY A 377 20.76 25.54 -8.55
CA GLY A 377 20.39 25.17 -9.92
C GLY A 377 18.91 24.78 -10.13
N TYR A 378 18.00 25.18 -9.23
CA TYR A 378 16.58 24.80 -9.30
C TYR A 378 15.95 25.20 -10.64
N THR A 379 15.22 24.26 -11.24
CA THR A 379 14.43 24.50 -12.46
C THR A 379 13.14 23.71 -12.37
N ASN A 380 12.04 24.28 -12.88
CA ASN A 380 10.77 23.58 -13.01
C ASN A 380 10.34 23.60 -14.48
N THR A 381 10.10 22.43 -15.06
CA THR A 381 9.75 22.27 -16.48
C THR A 381 8.30 22.63 -16.79
N LEU A 382 7.42 22.63 -15.78
CA LEU A 382 6.01 22.97 -15.93
C LEU A 382 5.80 24.49 -15.86
N GLY A 383 6.62 25.22 -15.13
CA GLY A 383 6.57 26.68 -15.10
C GLY A 383 7.18 27.24 -13.83
N THR A 384 7.19 28.56 -13.71
CA THR A 384 7.78 29.25 -12.56
C THR A 384 6.94 30.46 -12.18
N GLY A 385 6.87 30.76 -10.89
CA GLY A 385 6.26 31.98 -10.37
C GLY A 385 4.78 31.83 -10.00
N THR A 386 4.23 32.93 -9.49
CA THR A 386 2.85 33.03 -8.98
C THR A 386 1.94 33.84 -9.89
N GLY A 387 2.46 34.31 -11.03
CA GLY A 387 1.76 35.20 -11.94
C GLY A 387 1.48 36.58 -11.34
N THR A 388 0.79 37.44 -12.10
CA THR A 388 0.31 38.73 -11.58
C THR A 388 -1.06 38.51 -10.94
N PRO A 389 -1.33 39.02 -9.73
CA PRO A 389 -2.67 38.98 -9.14
C PRO A 389 -3.76 39.52 -10.08
N GLY A 390 -4.78 38.70 -10.35
CA GLY A 390 -5.86 39.01 -11.30
C GLY A 390 -6.61 37.77 -11.78
N PRO A 391 -7.64 37.93 -12.63
CA PRO A 391 -8.47 36.82 -13.12
C PRO A 391 -7.73 35.82 -14.02
N ASP A 392 -6.58 36.22 -14.58
CA ASP A 392 -5.72 35.40 -15.44
C ASP A 392 -4.44 34.93 -14.71
N ARG A 393 -4.42 34.94 -13.37
CA ARG A 393 -3.25 34.55 -12.57
C ARG A 393 -2.90 33.07 -12.84
N GLN A 394 -1.62 32.77 -12.95
CA GLN A 394 -1.11 31.41 -13.14
C GLN A 394 -0.04 31.11 -12.11
N MET A 395 -0.30 30.12 -11.27
CA MET A 395 0.55 29.79 -10.13
C MET A 395 1.24 28.45 -10.33
N PHE A 396 2.51 28.39 -9.95
CA PHE A 396 3.33 27.17 -9.94
C PHE A 396 3.87 26.82 -8.54
N TYR A 397 3.44 27.55 -7.51
CA TYR A 397 3.60 27.29 -6.07
C TYR A 397 2.66 28.24 -5.30
N ASP A 398 2.44 28.00 -4.00
CA ASP A 398 1.61 28.86 -3.14
C ASP A 398 2.45 30.00 -2.48
N PRO A 399 2.24 31.28 -2.85
CA PRO A 399 2.98 32.42 -2.32
C PRO A 399 2.66 32.72 -0.86
N LEU A 400 1.47 32.33 -0.38
CA LEU A 400 1.03 32.63 0.98
C LEU A 400 1.76 31.71 1.96
N ALA A 401 1.70 30.40 1.72
CA ALA A 401 2.54 29.41 2.38
C ALA A 401 4.03 29.77 2.29
N ALA A 402 4.51 30.16 1.10
CA ALA A 402 5.90 30.54 0.90
C ALA A 402 6.34 31.75 1.75
N THR A 403 5.44 32.69 2.04
CA THR A 403 5.73 33.89 2.86
C THR A 403 6.01 33.49 4.30
N PHE A 404 5.17 32.65 4.90
CA PHE A 404 5.36 32.16 6.26
C PHE A 404 6.57 31.23 6.38
N ALA A 405 6.77 30.34 5.40
CA ALA A 405 7.95 29.48 5.34
C ALA A 405 9.27 30.29 5.27
N LYS A 406 9.27 31.45 4.61
CA LYS A 406 10.44 32.34 4.49
C LYS A 406 10.68 33.21 5.72
N LEU A 407 9.62 33.74 6.33
CA LEU A 407 9.70 34.81 7.33
C LEU A 407 9.48 34.33 8.78
N GLY A 408 9.20 33.05 9.03
CA GLY A 408 9.03 32.53 10.39
C GLY A 408 9.35 31.05 10.55
N ASN A 409 9.27 30.59 11.80
CA ASN A 409 9.31 29.17 12.18
C ASN A 409 7.98 28.78 12.83
N ALA A 410 6.89 29.06 12.13
CA ALA A 410 5.55 28.66 12.51
C ALA A 410 5.11 27.49 11.61
N TYR A 411 4.24 26.61 12.12
CA TYR A 411 3.45 25.73 11.26
C TYR A 411 2.61 26.61 10.33
N GLY A 412 2.74 26.34 9.05
CA GLY A 412 2.35 27.30 8.04
C GLY A 412 0.89 27.18 7.57
N TYR A 413 0.63 27.83 6.45
CA TYR A 413 -0.63 27.79 5.70
C TYR A 413 -0.67 26.52 4.84
N SER A 414 -1.80 25.81 4.78
CA SER A 414 -1.90 24.46 4.15
C SER A 414 -0.95 23.45 4.81
N TYR A 415 -0.35 22.55 4.04
CA TYR A 415 0.63 21.53 4.46
C TYR A 415 2.08 21.97 4.25
N SER A 416 2.36 23.26 4.37
CA SER A 416 3.71 23.81 4.19
C SER A 416 4.74 23.24 5.18
N ASP A 417 4.27 22.74 6.31
CA ASP A 417 5.02 22.01 7.32
C ASP A 417 5.46 20.60 6.86
N LEU A 418 4.68 19.91 6.02
CA LEU A 418 5.06 18.59 5.47
C LEU A 418 6.34 18.66 4.63
N LEU A 419 6.68 19.85 4.14
CA LEU A 419 7.81 20.12 3.26
C LEU A 419 9.07 20.51 4.04
N SER A 420 9.02 20.50 5.37
CA SER A 420 10.08 20.99 6.27
C SER A 420 11.22 20.00 6.53
N THR A 421 11.20 18.80 5.94
CA THR A 421 12.29 17.82 6.08
C THR A 421 13.61 18.45 5.67
N GLY A 422 14.64 18.36 6.51
CA GLY A 422 15.95 19.02 6.30
C GLY A 422 16.02 20.51 6.68
N GLY A 423 14.92 21.12 7.13
CA GLY A 423 14.85 22.50 7.62
C GLY A 423 14.73 22.63 9.15
N THR A 424 14.66 23.88 9.64
CA THR A 424 14.41 24.18 11.05
C THR A 424 13.00 23.73 11.45
N ASN A 425 12.91 22.69 12.27
CA ASN A 425 11.63 22.19 12.79
C ASN A 425 10.88 23.29 13.57
N PRO A 426 9.66 23.70 13.17
CA PRO A 426 8.86 24.72 13.87
C PRO A 426 8.39 24.29 15.27
N GLN A 427 8.42 23.01 15.62
CA GLN A 427 8.14 22.51 16.97
C GLN A 427 9.27 22.77 17.95
N ILE A 428 8.89 22.98 19.21
CA ILE A 428 9.77 22.87 20.37
C ILE A 428 9.36 21.66 21.20
N SER A 429 10.34 20.88 21.67
CA SER A 429 10.04 19.79 22.59
C SER A 429 9.60 20.35 23.94
N LEU A 430 8.51 19.80 24.47
CA LEU A 430 8.05 20.04 25.82
C LEU A 430 8.52 18.95 26.79
N TRP A 431 9.39 18.03 26.36
CA TRP A 431 9.95 16.97 27.19
C TRP A 431 11.39 17.28 27.58
N ASN A 432 11.70 17.20 28.89
CA ASN A 432 13.05 17.48 29.41
C ASN A 432 13.93 16.22 29.56
N GLY A 433 13.46 15.06 29.11
CA GLY A 433 14.11 13.75 29.29
C GLY A 433 13.47 12.88 30.37
N SER A 434 12.65 13.45 31.27
CA SER A 434 12.02 12.73 32.39
C SER A 434 10.57 13.12 32.68
N ALA A 435 10.18 14.34 32.35
CA ALA A 435 8.83 14.89 32.50
C ALA A 435 8.62 16.00 31.48
N ASN A 436 7.39 16.52 31.38
CA ASN A 436 7.18 17.79 30.70
C ASN A 436 7.97 18.93 31.35
N VAL A 437 8.29 19.95 30.56
CA VAL A 437 8.86 21.22 31.01
C VAL A 437 7.95 21.89 32.04
N SER A 438 8.51 22.56 33.04
CA SER A 438 7.73 23.28 34.05
C SER A 438 7.11 24.59 33.53
N SER A 439 7.62 25.12 32.42
CA SER A 439 7.18 26.39 31.87
C SER A 439 7.29 26.46 30.35
N ILE A 440 6.28 27.04 29.73
CA ILE A 440 6.25 27.49 28.33
C ILE A 440 6.17 29.02 28.36
N ASN A 441 7.04 29.73 27.65
CA ASN A 441 6.98 31.19 27.60
C ASN A 441 6.54 31.66 26.21
N VAL A 442 5.47 32.44 26.16
CA VAL A 442 4.96 33.07 24.93
C VAL A 442 5.07 34.58 25.06
N THR A 443 5.64 35.25 24.05
CA THR A 443 5.73 36.72 23.98
C THR A 443 5.02 37.22 22.73
N LEU A 444 4.10 38.17 22.89
CA LEU A 444 3.41 38.86 21.81
C LEU A 444 4.09 40.20 21.54
N TYR A 445 4.26 40.53 20.26
CA TYR A 445 4.93 41.74 19.80
C TYR A 445 3.95 42.73 19.14
N ASP A 446 4.33 43.99 19.13
CA ASP A 446 3.62 45.04 18.39
C ASP A 446 3.80 44.86 16.88
N PHE A 447 2.94 45.49 16.10
CA PHE A 447 2.85 45.30 14.65
C PHE A 447 4.13 45.64 13.87
N ASN A 448 4.91 46.61 14.37
CA ASN A 448 6.17 47.04 13.74
C ASN A 448 7.41 46.44 14.42
N GLU A 449 7.25 45.52 15.38
CA GLU A 449 8.38 44.88 16.06
C GLU A 449 8.75 43.57 15.39
N THR A 450 10.05 43.32 15.26
CA THR A 450 10.58 42.03 14.80
C THR A 450 10.96 41.18 16.03
N PRO A 451 10.37 39.98 16.22
CA PRO A 451 10.77 39.08 17.30
C PRO A 451 12.23 38.61 17.19
N SER A 452 12.82 38.25 18.33
CA SER A 452 14.17 37.65 18.35
C SER A 452 14.19 36.13 18.21
N GLY A 453 13.01 35.50 18.24
CA GLY A 453 12.84 34.05 18.35
C GLY A 453 13.04 33.26 17.05
N TYR A 454 13.39 33.91 15.95
CA TYR A 454 13.62 33.23 14.68
C TYR A 454 14.91 32.40 14.73
N ALA A 455 14.76 31.11 14.42
CA ALA A 455 15.85 30.21 14.12
C ALA A 455 16.01 30.11 12.59
N PRO A 456 17.11 30.62 12.02
CA PRO A 456 17.31 30.57 10.58
C PRO A 456 17.31 29.13 10.09
N GLN A 457 16.81 28.91 8.88
CA GLN A 457 17.06 27.68 8.13
C GLN A 457 18.59 27.53 8.05
N THR A 458 19.13 26.53 8.74
CA THR A 458 20.57 26.28 8.74
C THR A 458 20.91 25.66 7.40
N GLY A 459 21.35 26.49 6.44
CA GLY A 459 22.00 25.97 5.24
C GLY A 459 23.21 25.16 5.67
N ILE A 460 23.34 23.92 5.17
CA ILE A 460 24.48 23.06 5.50
C ILE A 460 25.76 23.78 5.03
N PRO A 461 26.69 24.16 5.93
CA PRO A 461 27.91 24.80 5.51
C PRO A 461 28.80 23.78 4.78
N TYR A 462 28.84 23.86 3.45
CA TYR A 462 29.69 23.01 2.62
C TYR A 462 31.16 23.38 2.78
N ILE A 463 31.96 22.46 3.31
CA ILE A 463 33.41 22.60 3.41
C ILE A 463 34.03 21.26 2.96
N SER A 464 34.91 21.30 1.96
CA SER A 464 35.53 20.12 1.34
C SER A 464 37.01 20.04 1.70
N GLY A 465 37.32 19.38 2.82
CA GLY A 465 38.68 18.98 3.18
C GLY A 465 38.98 17.57 2.64
N ALA A 466 40.16 17.41 2.03
CA ALA A 466 40.67 16.09 1.67
C ALA A 466 41.08 15.34 2.94
N LEU A 467 40.69 14.06 3.05
CA LEU A 467 41.10 13.24 4.18
C LEU A 467 42.60 12.87 4.04
N PRO A 468 43.42 13.03 5.09
CA PRO A 468 44.83 12.67 5.06
C PRO A 468 44.98 11.16 4.85
N ILE A 469 45.92 10.75 3.98
CA ILE A 469 46.28 9.34 3.77
C ILE A 469 47.11 8.88 4.98
N PRO A 470 46.58 8.04 5.90
CA PRO A 470 47.34 7.64 7.08
C PRO A 470 48.26 6.49 6.74
N THR A 471 49.53 6.58 7.14
CA THR A 471 50.48 5.49 6.96
C THR A 471 50.38 4.42 8.05
N THR A 472 49.79 4.70 9.23
CA THR A 472 49.65 3.74 10.35
C THR A 472 48.64 4.10 11.47
N THR A 473 48.06 5.31 11.55
CA THR A 473 47.20 5.71 12.70
C THR A 473 45.74 5.35 12.47
N HIS A 474 45.17 4.54 13.37
CA HIS A 474 43.74 4.25 13.40
C HIS A 474 43.01 5.31 14.23
N SER A 475 42.02 5.96 13.63
CA SER A 475 41.07 6.77 14.38
C SER A 475 40.26 5.91 15.35
N THR A 476 39.83 6.45 16.49
CA THR A 476 38.86 5.80 17.39
C THR A 476 37.41 6.22 17.13
N ASN A 477 37.18 7.00 16.06
CA ASN A 477 35.84 7.50 15.74
C ASN A 477 34.98 6.42 15.10
N THR A 478 33.68 6.48 15.37
CA THR A 478 32.68 5.54 14.82
C THR A 478 31.52 6.30 14.18
N PHE A 479 31.12 5.87 12.98
CA PHE A 479 29.89 6.33 12.33
C PHE A 479 28.83 5.24 12.45
N ILE A 480 27.67 5.60 12.97
CA ILE A 480 26.49 4.72 13.05
C ILE A 480 25.50 5.16 11.99
N PHE A 481 24.98 4.21 11.23
CA PHE A 481 23.96 4.42 10.22
C PHE A 481 22.66 3.75 10.64
N ASP A 482 21.58 4.51 10.61
CA ASP A 482 20.21 4.04 10.87
C ASP A 482 19.35 4.38 9.65
N MET A 483 18.96 3.34 8.93
CA MET A 483 18.20 3.47 7.68
C MET A 483 16.75 3.00 7.85
N SER A 484 16.34 2.70 9.08
CA SER A 484 14.99 2.21 9.35
C SER A 484 13.97 3.34 9.25
N VAL A 485 12.73 3.03 8.88
CA VAL A 485 11.56 3.92 9.00
C VAL A 485 10.65 3.32 10.07
N ALA A 486 10.28 4.14 11.04
CA ALA A 486 9.54 3.79 12.25
C ALA A 486 10.14 2.61 13.05
N GLY A 487 11.42 2.28 12.83
CA GLY A 487 12.06 1.10 13.40
C GLY A 487 11.59 -0.23 12.82
N THR A 488 10.76 -0.21 11.78
CA THR A 488 10.08 -1.39 11.21
C THR A 488 10.54 -1.68 9.79
N PHE A 489 10.56 -0.67 8.92
CA PHE A 489 10.93 -0.84 7.52
C PHE A 489 12.40 -0.51 7.35
N ALA A 490 13.17 -1.41 6.76
CA ALA A 490 14.60 -1.23 6.53
C ALA A 490 14.90 -1.54 5.07
N PRO A 491 16.10 -1.23 4.57
CA PRO A 491 16.54 -1.78 3.28
C PRO A 491 16.32 -3.30 3.27
N LYS A 492 15.98 -3.87 2.12
CA LYS A 492 15.75 -5.29 1.90
C LYS A 492 17.06 -5.98 1.57
N ALA A 493 17.16 -7.29 1.84
CA ALA A 493 18.38 -8.04 1.59
C ALA A 493 18.84 -7.86 0.12
N GLY A 494 20.14 -7.64 -0.09
CA GLY A 494 20.70 -7.39 -1.42
C GLY A 494 20.56 -5.95 -1.94
N THR A 495 19.95 -5.03 -1.17
CA THR A 495 20.00 -3.59 -1.50
C THR A 495 21.47 -3.14 -1.56
N PRO A 496 21.96 -2.59 -2.68
CA PRO A 496 23.33 -2.07 -2.77
C PRO A 496 23.52 -0.89 -1.83
N ILE A 497 24.56 -0.92 -0.99
CA ILE A 497 24.90 0.17 -0.07
C ILE A 497 26.39 0.40 -0.14
N THR A 498 26.80 1.64 -0.37
CA THR A 498 28.20 2.02 -0.50
C THR A 498 28.53 3.19 0.43
N PHE A 499 29.60 3.05 1.21
CA PHE A 499 30.18 4.13 1.99
C PHE A 499 31.39 4.71 1.25
N GLY A 500 31.53 6.04 1.22
CA GLY A 500 32.59 6.74 0.49
C GLY A 500 33.34 7.71 1.39
N MET A 501 34.67 7.78 1.21
CA MET A 501 35.55 8.75 1.89
C MET A 501 36.29 9.61 0.86
N TYR A 502 36.18 10.94 0.96
CA TYR A 502 36.82 11.85 0.00
C TYR A 502 38.33 11.98 0.27
N SER A 503 39.14 11.41 -0.63
CA SER A 503 40.60 11.48 -0.62
C SER A 503 41.12 11.65 -2.05
N PRO A 504 40.95 12.84 -2.65
CA PRO A 504 41.35 13.10 -4.03
C PRO A 504 42.87 12.95 -4.17
N GLY A 505 43.31 12.11 -5.11
CA GLY A 505 44.73 11.84 -5.36
C GLY A 505 45.25 10.53 -4.75
N ASP A 506 44.44 9.81 -3.96
CA ASP A 506 44.73 8.41 -3.63
C ASP A 506 44.61 7.53 -4.88
N ALA A 507 45.50 6.56 -5.03
CA ALA A 507 45.50 5.65 -6.18
C ALA A 507 44.26 4.73 -6.24
N HIS A 508 43.55 4.57 -5.12
CA HIS A 508 42.33 3.75 -4.99
C HIS A 508 41.05 4.60 -4.96
N ALA A 509 41.16 5.93 -5.04
CA ALA A 509 40.00 6.80 -5.17
C ALA A 509 39.38 6.68 -6.58
N ASP A 510 38.06 6.71 -6.64
CA ASP A 510 37.31 6.73 -7.90
C ASP A 510 37.52 8.05 -8.68
N SER A 511 36.94 8.13 -9.88
CA SER A 511 37.00 9.34 -10.71
C SER A 511 36.40 10.60 -10.07
N LYS A 512 35.64 10.46 -8.98
CA LYS A 512 35.06 11.56 -8.18
C LYS A 512 35.91 11.88 -6.95
N GLY A 513 37.03 11.18 -6.73
CA GLY A 513 37.94 11.38 -5.59
C GLY A 513 37.54 10.64 -4.32
N PHE A 514 36.68 9.63 -4.41
CA PHE A 514 36.23 8.85 -3.25
C PHE A 514 36.84 7.45 -3.21
N ILE A 515 37.36 7.05 -2.05
CA ILE A 515 37.59 5.64 -1.72
C ILE A 515 36.22 5.04 -1.37
N ARG A 516 35.80 3.98 -2.08
CA ARG A 516 34.47 3.37 -1.96
C ARG A 516 34.56 2.04 -1.23
N PHE A 517 33.66 1.84 -0.28
CA PHE A 517 33.49 0.59 0.45
C PHE A 517 32.09 0.03 0.20
N ASP A 518 32.03 -1.20 -0.27
CA ASP A 518 30.78 -1.93 -0.36
C ASP A 518 30.36 -2.42 1.03
N VAL A 519 29.16 -2.03 1.46
CA VAL A 519 28.55 -2.47 2.71
C VAL A 519 27.65 -3.68 2.45
N SER A 520 27.12 -3.84 1.24
CA SER A 520 26.17 -4.90 0.89
C SER A 520 26.27 -5.30 -0.59
N SER A 521 27.13 -6.27 -0.87
CA SER A 521 27.22 -6.87 -2.20
C SER A 521 26.09 -7.88 -2.45
N SER A 522 25.77 -8.12 -3.72
CA SER A 522 24.81 -9.15 -4.16
C SER A 522 25.21 -10.59 -3.79
N ALA A 523 26.47 -10.80 -3.35
CA ALA A 523 27.01 -12.10 -2.98
C ALA A 523 26.97 -12.39 -1.46
N SER A 524 26.71 -11.39 -0.61
CA SER A 524 26.54 -11.57 0.85
C SER A 524 25.84 -10.35 1.46
N PRO A 525 24.65 -10.50 2.09
CA PRO A 525 23.85 -9.40 2.62
C PRO A 525 24.46 -8.90 3.94
N ASN A 526 25.51 -8.10 3.90
CA ASN A 526 26.28 -7.81 5.11
C ASN A 526 25.90 -6.52 5.87
N TYR A 527 25.04 -5.62 5.36
CA TYR A 527 24.54 -4.55 6.23
C TYR A 527 23.73 -5.17 7.39
N GLY A 528 23.82 -4.60 8.59
CA GLY A 528 23.44 -5.30 9.83
C GLY A 528 24.62 -5.82 10.64
N ASN A 529 25.83 -5.30 10.42
CA ASN A 529 27.03 -5.63 11.20
C ASN A 529 27.75 -4.37 11.72
N TYR A 530 28.60 -4.57 12.72
CA TYR A 530 29.69 -3.66 13.05
C TYR A 530 30.85 -3.92 12.10
N TYR A 531 31.35 -2.87 11.45
CA TYR A 531 32.48 -2.92 10.55
C TYR A 531 33.67 -2.14 11.10
N GLN A 532 34.85 -2.51 10.65
CA GLN A 532 36.07 -1.74 10.86
C GLN A 532 36.75 -1.47 9.52
N ILE A 533 37.26 -0.25 9.33
CA ILE A 533 38.15 0.04 8.21
C ILE A 533 39.53 -0.51 8.54
N VAL A 534 40.02 -1.43 7.69
CA VAL A 534 41.33 -2.09 7.84
C VAL A 534 42.13 -2.02 6.52
N PRO A 535 43.48 -2.06 6.59
CA PRO A 535 44.31 -2.11 5.39
C PRO A 535 44.03 -3.35 4.53
N ASP A 536 44.08 -3.20 3.21
CA ASP A 536 44.00 -4.30 2.24
C ASP A 536 45.09 -4.16 1.17
N ALA A 537 45.75 -5.27 0.82
CA ALA A 537 46.89 -5.26 -0.09
C ALA A 537 46.52 -4.95 -1.55
N THR A 538 45.24 -5.11 -1.94
CA THR A 538 44.76 -4.91 -3.31
C THR A 538 43.89 -3.67 -3.44
N LEU A 539 43.06 -3.41 -2.44
CA LEU A 539 42.09 -2.31 -2.44
C LEU A 539 42.60 -1.07 -1.69
N GLY A 540 43.78 -1.16 -1.07
CA GLY A 540 44.30 -0.16 -0.13
C GLY A 540 43.61 -0.27 1.23
N TRP A 541 42.27 -0.22 1.24
CA TRP A 541 41.43 -0.30 2.43
C TRP A 541 40.18 -1.14 2.15
N LYS A 542 39.65 -1.83 3.18
CA LYS A 542 38.36 -2.53 3.11
C LYS A 542 37.57 -2.40 4.41
N LEU A 543 36.28 -2.72 4.34
CA LEU A 543 35.46 -2.97 5.53
C LEU A 543 35.57 -4.45 5.92
N ASP A 544 35.91 -4.69 7.18
CA ASP A 544 35.89 -6.02 7.78
C ASP A 544 34.69 -6.12 8.74
N ALA A 545 33.81 -7.08 8.50
CA ALA A 545 32.63 -7.30 9.33
C ALA A 545 33.04 -8.03 10.62
N THR A 546 32.56 -7.55 11.76
CA THR A 546 32.90 -8.09 13.08
C THR A 546 31.71 -8.82 13.70
N ASN A 547 30.90 -8.13 14.50
CA ASN A 547 29.71 -8.69 15.14
C ASN A 547 28.43 -8.20 14.45
N PRO A 548 27.31 -8.94 14.56
CA PRO A 548 26.01 -8.45 14.16
C PRO A 548 25.63 -7.15 14.87
N TYR A 549 25.00 -6.24 14.13
CA TYR A 549 24.41 -5.01 14.64
C TYR A 549 22.93 -5.28 14.97
N THR A 550 22.50 -4.88 16.17
CA THR A 550 21.22 -5.33 16.71
C THR A 550 20.02 -4.46 16.34
N ALA A 551 20.25 -3.27 15.76
CA ALA A 551 19.17 -2.38 15.36
C ALA A 551 18.74 -2.67 13.91
N VAL A 552 17.43 -2.66 13.69
CA VAL A 552 16.79 -2.85 12.38
C VAL A 552 17.35 -1.86 11.37
N GLY A 553 17.74 -2.33 10.18
CA GLY A 553 18.24 -1.48 9.10
C GLY A 553 19.49 -0.66 9.45
N GLY A 554 20.25 -1.06 10.46
CA GLY A 554 21.41 -0.31 10.93
C GLY A 554 22.75 -1.04 10.72
N PHE A 555 23.82 -0.25 10.66
CA PHE A 555 25.19 -0.77 10.75
C PHE A 555 26.09 0.31 11.36
N ALA A 556 27.30 -0.07 11.77
CA ALA A 556 28.28 0.88 12.28
C ALA A 556 29.64 0.65 11.61
N ILE A 557 30.40 1.72 11.38
CA ILE A 557 31.77 1.66 10.88
C ILE A 557 32.68 2.33 11.91
N SER A 558 33.61 1.58 12.47
CA SER A 558 34.67 2.09 13.34
C SER A 558 35.97 2.31 12.57
N ASN A 559 36.87 3.09 13.17
CA ASN A 559 38.13 3.54 12.58
C ASN A 559 37.94 4.43 11.35
N VAL A 560 36.88 5.23 11.33
CA VAL A 560 36.62 6.18 10.24
C VAL A 560 37.69 7.27 10.28
N PHE A 561 38.41 7.44 9.18
CA PHE A 561 39.45 8.47 9.09
C PHE A 561 38.85 9.86 9.17
N MET A 562 39.55 10.76 9.86
CA MET A 562 39.15 12.14 10.05
C MET A 562 40.09 13.09 9.30
N PRO A 563 39.62 14.28 8.91
CA PRO A 563 40.48 15.32 8.35
C PRO A 563 41.47 15.84 9.40
N SER A 564 42.42 16.68 8.97
CA SER A 564 43.27 17.42 9.92
C SER A 564 42.42 18.27 10.87
N ALA A 565 42.91 18.51 12.09
CA ALA A 565 42.17 19.28 13.09
C ALA A 565 41.80 20.68 12.56
N GLY A 566 40.49 20.98 12.52
CA GLY A 566 39.95 22.23 12.00
C GLY A 566 39.47 22.18 10.53
N ASP A 567 39.81 21.13 9.80
CA ASP A 567 39.28 20.85 8.46
C ASP A 567 37.97 20.04 8.52
N THR A 568 37.21 20.04 7.42
CA THR A 568 35.96 19.28 7.28
C THR A 568 36.14 18.10 6.33
N GLY A 569 35.94 16.88 6.81
CA GLY A 569 35.96 15.68 5.97
C GLY A 569 34.65 15.55 5.21
N TRP A 570 34.73 15.07 3.96
CA TRP A 570 33.58 14.79 3.12
C TRP A 570 33.42 13.27 2.91
N TYR A 571 32.23 12.77 3.24
CA TYR A 571 31.87 11.35 3.13
C TYR A 571 30.57 11.19 2.36
N GLN A 572 30.34 9.99 1.83
CA GLN A 572 29.10 9.64 1.13
C GLN A 572 28.51 8.33 1.65
N LEU A 573 27.18 8.27 1.70
CA LEU A 573 26.43 7.02 1.82
C LEU A 573 25.52 6.93 0.61
N THR A 574 25.67 5.90 -0.21
CA THR A 574 24.78 5.62 -1.34
C THR A 574 23.94 4.40 -1.00
N ILE A 575 22.61 4.52 -1.12
CA ILE A 575 21.65 3.42 -0.98
C ILE A 575 20.98 3.21 -2.34
N GLY A 576 20.98 1.98 -2.83
CA GLY A 576 20.47 1.62 -4.14
C GLY A 576 21.46 1.86 -5.28
N SER A 577 20.98 1.72 -6.51
CA SER A 577 21.77 1.92 -7.73
C SER A 577 20.96 2.55 -8.85
N GLY A 578 21.65 3.06 -9.89
CA GLY A 578 21.01 3.65 -11.07
C GLY A 578 20.14 4.87 -10.73
N THR A 579 18.99 5.00 -11.40
CA THR A 579 18.02 6.09 -11.23
C THR A 579 17.21 6.01 -9.94
N LEU A 580 17.26 4.87 -9.25
CA LEU A 580 16.56 4.64 -7.98
C LEU A 580 17.49 4.87 -6.77
N GLY A 581 18.81 4.95 -7.00
CA GLY A 581 19.78 5.14 -5.94
C GLY A 581 19.79 6.57 -5.40
N LYS A 582 19.97 6.73 -4.08
CA LYS A 582 20.18 8.03 -3.44
C LYS A 582 21.55 8.08 -2.77
N THR A 583 22.24 9.21 -2.94
CA THR A 583 23.50 9.50 -2.25
C THR A 583 23.32 10.61 -1.26
N TYR A 584 23.65 10.34 0.00
CA TYR A 584 23.75 11.30 1.09
C TYR A 584 25.20 11.75 1.23
N ASN A 585 25.42 13.05 1.36
CA ASN A 585 26.71 13.66 1.64
C ASN A 585 26.78 14.03 3.12
N MET A 586 27.87 13.62 3.77
CA MET A 586 28.13 13.90 5.17
C MET A 586 29.38 14.76 5.31
N TYR A 587 29.33 15.72 6.24
CA TYR A 587 30.42 16.65 6.54
C TYR A 587 30.75 16.55 8.02
N VAL A 588 31.98 16.16 8.33
CA VAL A 588 32.40 15.84 9.70
C VAL A 588 33.71 16.56 10.05
N GLN A 589 33.75 17.21 11.21
CA GLN A 589 34.94 17.84 11.77
C GLN A 589 35.35 17.14 13.06
N GLY A 590 36.65 17.10 13.33
CA GLY A 590 37.17 16.50 14.55
C GLY A 590 38.67 16.28 14.54
N THR A 591 39.11 15.35 15.38
CA THR A 591 40.47 14.80 15.44
C THR A 591 40.40 13.28 15.31
N GLU A 592 41.54 12.58 15.30
CA GLU A 592 41.58 11.11 15.28
C GLU A 592 40.81 10.45 16.44
N SER A 593 40.52 11.19 17.52
CA SER A 593 39.85 10.68 18.72
C SER A 593 38.74 11.59 19.24
N THR A 594 38.13 12.43 18.41
CA THR A 594 36.98 13.27 18.81
C THR A 594 36.22 13.75 17.58
N ILE A 595 34.88 13.73 17.63
CA ILE A 595 34.02 14.37 16.64
C ILE A 595 33.44 15.64 17.27
N THR A 596 33.63 16.78 16.62
CA THR A 596 33.14 18.09 17.09
C THR A 596 31.94 18.59 16.30
N THR A 597 31.78 18.14 15.06
CA THR A 597 30.67 18.53 14.17
C THR A 597 30.35 17.39 13.22
N ALA A 598 29.05 17.12 13.01
CA ALA A 598 28.57 16.17 12.00
C ALA A 598 27.29 16.74 11.37
N GLN A 599 27.21 16.71 10.05
CA GLN A 599 26.06 17.17 9.24
C GLN A 599 25.83 16.18 8.09
N ILE A 600 24.59 16.09 7.61
CA ILE A 600 24.18 15.23 6.48
C ILE A 600 23.09 15.94 5.67
N ASP A 601 23.05 15.70 4.35
CA ASP A 601 22.04 16.28 3.45
C ASP A 601 20.87 15.33 3.15
N GLY A 602 19.96 15.76 2.26
CA GLY A 602 18.93 14.91 1.66
C GLY A 602 17.78 14.52 2.60
N GLY A 603 17.43 15.40 3.54
CA GLY A 603 16.40 15.16 4.56
C GLY A 603 16.82 14.22 5.70
N ALA A 604 18.06 13.74 5.71
CA ALA A 604 18.60 12.92 6.80
C ALA A 604 19.02 13.77 8.01
N ALA A 605 19.24 13.13 9.16
CA ALA A 605 19.68 13.79 10.39
C ALA A 605 21.02 13.23 10.90
N ALA A 606 21.83 14.12 11.50
CA ALA A 606 23.09 13.75 12.15
C ALA A 606 23.05 14.14 13.63
N VAL A 607 23.49 13.25 14.51
CA VAL A 607 23.61 13.49 15.95
C VAL A 607 24.99 13.07 16.42
N ILE A 608 25.69 13.96 17.14
CA ILE A 608 26.93 13.61 17.84
C ILE A 608 26.56 12.93 19.15
N SER A 609 27.07 11.72 19.34
CA SER A 609 26.90 10.91 20.54
C SER A 609 28.20 10.89 21.37
N PRO A 610 28.14 10.58 22.67
CA PRO A 610 29.34 10.35 23.48
C PRO A 610 30.28 9.30 22.86
N ASN A 611 31.55 9.28 23.30
CA ASN A 611 32.57 8.33 22.84
C ASN A 611 32.88 8.43 21.33
N ASN A 612 33.16 9.64 20.84
CA ASN A 612 33.72 9.83 19.49
C ASN A 612 32.83 9.28 18.37
N THR A 613 31.51 9.37 18.55
CA THR A 613 30.54 8.71 17.67
C THR A 613 29.63 9.74 17.00
N ALA A 614 29.40 9.60 15.70
CA ALA A 614 28.37 10.31 14.96
C ALA A 614 27.32 9.31 14.48
N LYS A 615 26.05 9.55 14.79
CA LYS A 615 24.91 8.79 14.26
C LYS A 615 24.30 9.56 13.09
N PHE A 616 24.16 8.90 11.96
CA PHE A 616 23.47 9.37 10.77
C PHE A 616 22.20 8.56 10.57
N SER A 617 21.05 9.22 10.62
CA SER A 617 19.73 8.62 10.44
C SER A 617 19.16 9.11 9.12
N THR A 618 18.86 8.21 8.17
CA THR A 618 18.23 8.63 6.92
C THR A 618 16.80 9.09 7.14
N ASN A 619 16.14 8.67 8.22
CA ASN A 619 14.77 9.04 8.59
C ASN A 619 14.73 10.17 9.63
N GLY A 620 15.12 11.42 9.32
CA GLY A 620 15.37 12.55 10.25
C GLY A 620 14.26 13.05 11.20
N GLY A 621 13.45 12.15 11.78
CA GLY A 621 12.26 12.33 12.60
C GLY A 621 11.53 11.00 12.88
N GLY A 622 12.12 9.84 12.55
CA GLY A 622 11.53 8.50 12.77
C GLY A 622 10.75 7.98 11.56
N THR A 623 9.91 8.81 10.95
CA THR A 623 8.89 8.38 9.97
C THR A 623 9.12 8.93 8.56
N ALA A 624 10.09 9.84 8.40
CA ALA A 624 10.42 10.42 7.12
C ALA A 624 10.99 9.37 6.15
N ILE A 625 10.47 9.36 4.92
CA ILE A 625 10.97 8.54 3.83
C ILE A 625 11.90 9.39 2.99
N THR A 626 13.17 9.03 2.96
CA THR A 626 14.21 9.81 2.28
C THR A 626 14.91 9.03 1.20
N TYR A 627 14.58 7.77 0.93
CA TYR A 627 15.04 7.05 -0.26
C TYR A 627 13.93 6.17 -0.81
N ASP A 628 14.12 5.66 -2.02
CA ASP A 628 13.09 4.92 -2.75
C ASP A 628 12.55 3.73 -1.93
N PRO A 629 11.23 3.69 -1.62
CA PRO A 629 10.63 2.60 -0.87
C PRO A 629 10.77 1.24 -1.55
N ILE A 630 11.10 1.15 -2.85
CA ILE A 630 11.35 -0.14 -3.51
C ILE A 630 12.45 -0.97 -2.83
N TYR A 631 13.34 -0.29 -2.10
CA TYR A 631 14.38 -0.92 -1.31
C TYR A 631 13.90 -1.35 0.07
N PHE A 632 12.70 -1.03 0.53
CA PHE A 632 12.28 -1.37 1.88
C PHE A 632 11.75 -2.82 1.96
N SER A 633 11.92 -3.44 3.12
CA SER A 633 11.20 -4.64 3.56
C SER A 633 10.86 -4.56 5.04
N THR A 634 9.84 -5.31 5.48
CA THR A 634 9.57 -5.54 6.92
C THR A 634 10.49 -6.60 7.53
N ALA A 635 11.12 -7.42 6.68
CA ALA A 635 12.09 -8.42 7.10
C ALA A 635 13.45 -7.75 7.34
N ASN A 636 14.00 -7.88 8.55
CA ASN A 636 15.43 -7.69 8.76
C ASN A 636 16.21 -8.62 7.80
N PRO A 637 17.29 -8.18 7.16
CA PRO A 637 18.27 -9.10 6.58
C PRO A 637 18.91 -9.89 7.72
N THR A 638 18.44 -11.10 7.98
CA THR A 638 19.21 -12.12 8.70
C THR A 638 19.00 -13.47 8.03
N PRO A 639 20.04 -14.35 8.01
CA PRO A 639 20.06 -15.60 7.24
C PRO A 639 18.90 -16.57 7.59
N PRO A 640 18.56 -17.53 6.70
CA PRO A 640 17.37 -18.38 6.80
C PRO A 640 17.31 -19.30 8.06
N PRO A 641 16.12 -19.84 8.44
CA PRO A 641 15.43 -19.59 9.73
C PRO A 641 15.27 -20.80 10.68
N PRO A 642 14.53 -20.63 11.81
CA PRO A 642 13.31 -21.43 12.08
C PRO A 642 12.03 -20.55 12.24
N PRO A 643 10.82 -21.13 12.18
CA PRO A 643 9.59 -20.49 11.67
C PRO A 643 9.01 -19.37 12.53
N LYS A 644 8.39 -18.41 11.82
CA LYS A 644 7.76 -17.19 12.33
C LYS A 644 6.31 -17.45 12.80
N ASN A 645 5.80 -16.52 13.59
CA ASN A 645 4.82 -16.70 14.68
C ASN A 645 3.34 -16.47 14.33
N LEU A 646 2.94 -16.55 13.05
CA LEU A 646 1.53 -16.48 12.67
C LEU A 646 0.79 -17.78 12.98
N ALA A 647 -0.37 -17.69 13.61
CA ALA A 647 -1.18 -18.86 14.00
C ALA A 647 -1.57 -19.70 12.78
N ALA A 648 -1.54 -21.02 12.95
CA ALA A 648 -1.99 -21.97 11.92
C ALA A 648 -3.44 -21.69 11.50
N PRO A 649 -3.82 -21.98 10.24
CA PRO A 649 -5.22 -21.87 9.81
C PRO A 649 -6.10 -22.84 10.59
N GLN A 650 -7.40 -22.58 10.64
CA GLN A 650 -8.39 -23.56 11.12
C GLN A 650 -8.88 -24.40 9.95
N VAL A 651 -9.18 -25.67 10.21
CA VAL A 651 -9.86 -26.55 9.26
C VAL A 651 -11.29 -26.82 9.73
N GLY A 652 -12.21 -26.91 8.77
CA GLY A 652 -13.63 -27.07 9.03
C GLY A 652 -14.41 -27.38 7.76
N TYR A 653 -15.66 -26.94 7.73
CA TYR A 653 -16.54 -27.02 6.58
C TYR A 653 -17.40 -25.76 6.47
N ASP A 654 -17.86 -25.46 5.27
CA ASP A 654 -18.84 -24.39 5.02
C ASP A 654 -20.27 -24.93 5.17
N GLN A 655 -21.11 -24.19 5.87
CA GLN A 655 -22.54 -24.48 6.02
C GLN A 655 -23.36 -23.27 5.59
N GLY A 656 -23.57 -23.15 4.27
CA GLY A 656 -24.37 -22.07 3.69
C GLY A 656 -23.69 -20.69 3.81
N GLY A 657 -22.39 -20.63 3.52
CA GLY A 657 -21.57 -19.41 3.61
C GLY A 657 -21.11 -19.06 5.03
N THR A 658 -21.20 -20.01 5.96
CA THR A 658 -20.68 -19.87 7.32
C THR A 658 -19.71 -21.01 7.64
N PHE A 659 -18.46 -20.66 7.90
CA PHE A 659 -17.43 -21.59 8.31
C PHE A 659 -17.71 -22.18 9.71
N THR A 660 -17.66 -23.51 9.83
CA THR A 660 -17.74 -24.24 11.09
C THR A 660 -16.44 -25.01 11.34
N PRO A 661 -15.66 -24.68 12.39
CA PRO A 661 -14.40 -25.35 12.68
C PRO A 661 -14.63 -26.78 13.19
N ILE A 662 -13.74 -27.69 12.82
CA ILE A 662 -13.67 -29.03 13.39
C ILE A 662 -12.72 -29.04 14.59
N ALA A 663 -13.21 -29.51 15.73
CA ALA A 663 -12.46 -29.46 16.98
C ALA A 663 -11.25 -30.40 17.04
N ASP A 664 -11.33 -31.56 16.36
CA ASP A 664 -10.25 -32.55 16.29
C ASP A 664 -9.74 -32.69 14.85
N PRO A 665 -8.68 -31.96 14.47
CA PRO A 665 -8.09 -32.07 13.13
C PRO A 665 -7.39 -33.41 12.89
N THR A 666 -7.14 -34.22 13.92
CA THR A 666 -6.45 -35.52 13.78
C THR A 666 -7.39 -36.66 13.38
N ASN A 667 -8.70 -36.39 13.29
CA ASN A 667 -9.68 -37.39 12.89
C ASN A 667 -10.87 -36.79 12.15
N MET A 668 -10.61 -36.30 10.94
CA MET A 668 -11.64 -35.70 10.09
C MET A 668 -12.46 -36.77 9.38
N VAL A 669 -13.78 -36.67 9.51
CA VAL A 669 -14.74 -37.63 8.96
C VAL A 669 -15.45 -37.10 7.70
N LEU A 670 -14.83 -36.12 7.02
CA LEU A 670 -15.26 -35.52 5.75
C LEU A 670 -14.06 -35.39 4.80
N GLY A 671 -14.28 -35.58 3.51
CA GLY A 671 -13.25 -35.45 2.45
C GLY A 671 -13.33 -34.13 1.66
N SER A 672 -14.40 -33.35 1.87
CA SER A 672 -14.53 -31.98 1.39
C SER A 672 -14.38 -31.04 2.58
N LEU A 673 -13.38 -30.16 2.53
CA LEU A 673 -12.94 -29.34 3.67
C LEU A 673 -12.85 -27.86 3.29
N ALA A 674 -13.10 -26.99 4.26
CA ALA A 674 -12.84 -25.56 4.17
C ALA A 674 -11.80 -25.13 5.21
N PHE A 675 -11.22 -23.94 5.02
CA PHE A 675 -10.25 -23.37 5.93
C PHE A 675 -10.59 -21.92 6.26
N SER A 676 -10.13 -21.45 7.42
CA SER A 676 -10.41 -20.10 7.90
C SER A 676 -9.29 -19.54 8.75
N SER A 677 -9.26 -18.22 8.87
CA SER A 677 -8.60 -17.53 9.97
C SER A 677 -9.17 -17.95 11.33
N THR A 678 -8.38 -17.82 12.40
CA THR A 678 -8.88 -17.95 13.78
C THR A 678 -9.35 -16.58 14.26
N PRO A 679 -10.62 -16.40 14.70
CA PRO A 679 -11.12 -15.12 15.16
C PRO A 679 -10.25 -14.50 16.27
N GLY A 680 -9.79 -13.25 16.07
CA GLY A 680 -8.94 -12.53 17.02
C GLY A 680 -7.49 -13.01 17.11
N SER A 681 -7.06 -13.91 16.21
CA SER A 681 -5.66 -14.31 16.10
C SER A 681 -4.86 -13.39 15.17
N ASN A 682 -3.56 -13.64 15.06
CA ASN A 682 -2.67 -12.89 14.18
C ASN A 682 -2.66 -13.38 12.72
N ASN A 683 -3.51 -14.34 12.33
CA ASN A 683 -3.62 -14.82 10.93
C ASN A 683 -4.79 -14.21 10.14
N VAL A 684 -5.40 -13.14 10.69
CA VAL A 684 -6.31 -12.23 9.99
C VAL A 684 -5.48 -11.39 9.01
N LEU A 685 -5.99 -11.18 7.79
CA LEU A 685 -5.27 -10.47 6.74
C LEU A 685 -5.62 -8.98 6.73
N PRO A 686 -4.79 -8.12 6.14
CA PRO A 686 -5.24 -6.79 5.73
C PRO A 686 -6.46 -6.89 4.80
N PRO A 687 -7.41 -5.93 4.88
CA PRO A 687 -8.63 -5.98 4.06
C PRO A 687 -8.36 -6.19 2.58
N ASN A 688 -9.16 -7.06 1.96
CA ASN A 688 -9.08 -7.49 0.56
C ASN A 688 -7.86 -8.33 0.18
N ASN A 689 -6.87 -8.56 1.05
CA ASN A 689 -5.73 -9.40 0.67
C ASN A 689 -6.15 -10.86 0.43
N VAL A 690 -5.33 -11.56 -0.34
CA VAL A 690 -5.60 -12.93 -0.78
C VAL A 690 -4.89 -13.91 0.16
N ALA A 691 -5.61 -14.91 0.63
CA ALA A 691 -5.08 -16.08 1.32
C ALA A 691 -4.94 -17.23 0.33
N GLU A 692 -3.71 -17.68 0.09
CA GLU A 692 -3.43 -18.94 -0.60
C GLU A 692 -3.10 -20.01 0.43
N LEU A 693 -3.78 -21.14 0.39
CA LEU A 693 -3.48 -22.30 1.21
C LEU A 693 -2.83 -23.38 0.38
N THR A 694 -1.58 -23.68 0.72
CA THR A 694 -0.81 -24.76 0.10
C THR A 694 -0.88 -25.99 0.99
N ALA A 695 -1.53 -27.04 0.49
CA ALA A 695 -1.63 -28.32 1.18
C ALA A 695 -0.59 -29.31 0.65
N SER A 696 -0.19 -30.27 1.48
CA SER A 696 0.67 -31.38 1.08
C SER A 696 0.15 -32.68 1.68
N ASN A 697 0.21 -33.77 0.91
CA ASN A 697 -0.04 -35.11 1.43
C ASN A 697 1.24 -35.65 2.07
N LEU A 698 1.22 -35.88 3.37
CA LEU A 698 2.40 -36.31 4.13
C LEU A 698 2.84 -37.74 3.80
N GLY A 699 1.92 -38.58 3.31
CA GLY A 699 2.23 -39.92 2.83
C GLY A 699 2.77 -39.95 1.39
N ASN A 700 2.42 -38.95 0.58
CA ASN A 700 2.82 -38.83 -0.82
C ASN A 700 3.25 -37.38 -1.12
N PRO A 701 4.42 -36.93 -0.64
CA PRO A 701 4.84 -35.52 -0.72
C PRO A 701 5.11 -35.03 -2.14
N ASN A 702 5.28 -35.94 -3.12
CA ASN A 702 5.48 -35.60 -4.52
C ASN A 702 4.15 -35.31 -5.26
N TRP A 703 2.99 -35.60 -4.65
CA TRP A 703 1.70 -35.30 -5.26
C TRP A 703 1.45 -33.80 -5.25
N ILE A 704 1.03 -33.28 -6.41
CA ILE A 704 0.67 -31.88 -6.57
C ILE A 704 -0.76 -31.68 -6.11
N MET A 705 -0.95 -30.99 -4.99
CA MET A 705 -2.25 -30.55 -4.48
C MET A 705 -2.56 -29.17 -5.08
N THR A 706 -3.82 -28.94 -5.49
CA THR A 706 -4.23 -27.63 -6.02
C THR A 706 -4.33 -26.63 -4.86
N PRO A 707 -3.66 -25.46 -4.91
CA PRO A 707 -3.81 -24.45 -3.88
C PRO A 707 -5.26 -24.00 -3.71
N ILE A 708 -5.65 -23.71 -2.47
CA ILE A 708 -7.00 -23.21 -2.16
C ILE A 708 -6.87 -21.72 -1.91
N VAL A 709 -7.61 -20.93 -2.67
CA VAL A 709 -7.47 -19.47 -2.66
C VAL A 709 -8.77 -18.82 -2.20
N THR A 710 -8.67 -17.78 -1.37
CA THR A 710 -9.82 -16.95 -0.97
C THR A 710 -9.37 -15.51 -0.73
N GLN A 711 -10.30 -14.57 -0.84
CA GLN A 711 -10.06 -13.16 -0.55
C GLN A 711 -10.61 -12.80 0.84
N ALA A 712 -9.82 -12.08 1.63
CA ALA A 712 -10.27 -11.53 2.90
C ALA A 712 -11.32 -10.43 2.70
N ASN A 713 -12.30 -10.39 3.59
CA ASN A 713 -13.32 -9.35 3.58
C ASN A 713 -12.77 -7.99 4.06
N ALA A 714 -13.63 -6.98 4.14
CA ALA A 714 -13.27 -5.62 4.58
C ALA A 714 -12.73 -5.54 6.02
N SER A 715 -12.99 -6.57 6.85
CA SER A 715 -12.48 -6.69 8.22
C SER A 715 -11.18 -7.50 8.30
N GLY A 716 -10.72 -8.08 7.19
CA GLY A 716 -9.55 -8.96 7.15
C GLY A 716 -9.83 -10.44 7.43
N ASP A 717 -11.07 -10.79 7.80
CA ASP A 717 -11.48 -12.17 8.00
C ASP A 717 -11.59 -12.88 6.65
N TRP A 718 -11.18 -14.14 6.62
CA TRP A 718 -11.25 -14.97 5.43
C TRP A 718 -11.64 -16.40 5.81
N HIS A 719 -12.39 -17.04 4.91
CA HIS A 719 -12.60 -18.47 4.86
C HIS A 719 -12.70 -18.93 3.40
N THR A 720 -12.34 -20.17 3.13
CA THR A 720 -12.38 -20.75 1.79
C THR A 720 -13.74 -21.37 1.51
N ALA A 721 -14.09 -21.52 0.23
CA ALA A 721 -15.11 -22.47 -0.19
C ALA A 721 -14.69 -23.93 0.09
N MET A 722 -15.60 -24.87 -0.14
CA MET A 722 -15.32 -26.30 0.04
C MET A 722 -14.33 -26.81 -1.02
N SER A 723 -13.20 -27.34 -0.57
CA SER A 723 -12.15 -27.94 -1.41
C SER A 723 -12.29 -29.47 -1.47
N THR A 724 -12.30 -30.02 -2.68
CA THR A 724 -12.52 -31.44 -2.97
C THR A 724 -11.24 -32.13 -3.48
N GLN A 725 -10.29 -32.33 -2.55
CA GLN A 725 -8.99 -32.97 -2.86
C GLN A 725 -8.42 -33.84 -1.74
N PHE A 726 -9.19 -34.11 -0.67
CA PHE A 726 -8.70 -34.81 0.51
C PHE A 726 -9.33 -36.20 0.64
N GLY A 727 -8.56 -37.24 0.28
CA GLY A 727 -8.86 -38.65 0.59
C GLY A 727 -8.33 -39.06 1.96
N ASN A 728 -8.47 -40.33 2.33
CA ASN A 728 -7.91 -40.91 3.55
C ASN A 728 -6.39 -40.74 3.58
N GLY A 729 -5.88 -40.07 4.62
CA GLY A 729 -4.46 -39.75 4.70
C GLY A 729 -4.15 -38.65 5.71
N ASN A 730 -2.87 -38.36 5.85
CA ASN A 730 -2.35 -37.26 6.67
C ASN A 730 -1.90 -36.13 5.76
N TYR A 731 -2.24 -34.90 6.14
CA TYR A 731 -1.96 -33.69 5.37
C TYR A 731 -1.38 -32.62 6.27
N SER A 732 -0.64 -31.71 5.65
CA SER A 732 -0.23 -30.45 6.26
C SER A 732 -0.66 -29.30 5.37
N VAL A 733 -1.06 -28.18 5.96
CA VAL A 733 -1.42 -26.96 5.23
C VAL A 733 -0.87 -25.73 5.93
N PHE A 734 -0.41 -24.76 5.16
CA PHE A 734 -0.14 -23.40 5.64
C PHE A 734 -0.83 -22.38 4.72
N MET A 735 -0.95 -21.15 5.20
CA MET A 735 -1.47 -20.03 4.44
C MET A 735 -0.36 -19.03 4.14
N GLN A 736 -0.32 -18.53 2.91
CA GLN A 736 0.53 -17.43 2.45
C GLN A 736 -0.35 -16.28 1.93
N GLN A 737 0.02 -15.05 2.26
CA GLN A 737 -0.73 -13.85 1.91
C GLN A 737 -0.17 -13.16 0.65
N TYR A 738 -1.07 -12.72 -0.24
CA TYR A 738 -0.80 -11.96 -1.47
C TYR A 738 -1.70 -10.73 -1.62
N LEU A 739 -1.37 -9.85 -2.57
CA LEU A 739 -2.23 -8.72 -2.96
C LEU A 739 -3.26 -9.16 -4.01
N PRO A 740 -4.45 -8.52 -4.09
CA PRO A 740 -5.47 -8.82 -5.09
C PRO A 740 -5.01 -8.72 -6.54
N GLN A 741 -4.05 -7.85 -6.80
CA GLN A 741 -3.53 -7.60 -8.14
C GLN A 741 -2.46 -8.63 -8.56
N ASP A 742 -1.95 -9.44 -7.63
CA ASP A 742 -1.01 -10.52 -7.93
C ASP A 742 -1.76 -11.79 -8.33
N TRP A 743 -2.27 -11.83 -9.57
CA TRP A 743 -3.04 -12.98 -10.07
C TRP A 743 -2.19 -14.25 -10.20
N GLY A 744 -0.87 -14.09 -10.29
CA GLY A 744 0.07 -15.20 -10.36
C GLY A 744 0.45 -15.77 -8.99
N LEU A 745 0.05 -15.11 -7.88
CA LEU A 745 0.38 -15.46 -6.50
C LEU A 745 1.87 -15.77 -6.31
N THR A 746 2.73 -14.91 -6.84
CA THR A 746 4.19 -15.11 -6.84
C THR A 746 4.93 -14.15 -5.90
N ASN A 747 4.25 -13.12 -5.40
CA ASN A 747 4.82 -12.05 -4.60
C ASN A 747 4.18 -11.99 -3.21
N PRO A 748 4.65 -12.82 -2.25
CA PRO A 748 4.10 -12.82 -0.90
C PRO A 748 4.33 -11.47 -0.21
N VAL A 749 3.28 -10.93 0.40
CA VAL A 749 3.32 -9.62 1.12
C VAL A 749 3.32 -9.75 2.65
N GLY A 750 3.12 -10.97 3.15
CA GLY A 750 3.17 -11.31 4.58
C GLY A 750 3.99 -12.57 4.83
N GLU A 751 4.18 -12.91 6.09
CA GLU A 751 4.77 -14.20 6.47
C GLU A 751 3.74 -15.33 6.29
N ALA A 752 4.21 -16.54 5.98
CA ALA A 752 3.35 -17.72 6.02
C ALA A 752 2.91 -18.05 7.45
N THR A 753 1.75 -18.69 7.60
CA THR A 753 1.32 -19.23 8.89
C THR A 753 2.15 -20.44 9.32
N GLN A 754 2.05 -20.79 10.60
CA GLN A 754 2.42 -22.14 11.05
C GLN A 754 1.63 -23.20 10.27
N LEU A 755 2.23 -24.38 10.13
CA LEU A 755 1.58 -25.55 9.56
C LEU A 755 0.45 -26.03 10.48
N LEU A 756 -0.69 -26.33 9.88
CA LEU A 756 -1.73 -27.18 10.47
C LEU A 756 -1.57 -28.59 9.91
N ASP A 757 -1.29 -29.55 10.78
CA ASP A 757 -1.37 -30.98 10.45
C ASP A 757 -2.78 -31.50 10.75
N PHE A 758 -3.35 -32.25 9.81
CA PHE A 758 -4.67 -32.88 9.95
C PHE A 758 -4.75 -34.24 9.25
N SER A 759 -5.69 -35.08 9.68
CA SER A 759 -5.87 -36.44 9.15
C SER A 759 -7.31 -36.69 8.75
N VAL A 760 -7.51 -37.21 7.54
CA VAL A 760 -8.82 -37.61 7.02
C VAL A 760 -8.97 -39.12 7.15
N ASN A 761 -10.05 -39.55 7.82
CA ASN A 761 -10.35 -40.94 8.16
C ASN A 761 -11.82 -41.28 7.85
N LEU A 762 -12.13 -41.45 6.56
CA LEU A 762 -13.45 -41.82 6.07
C LEU A 762 -13.64 -43.35 6.14
N ALA A 763 -14.68 -43.78 6.85
CA ALA A 763 -15.24 -45.11 6.74
C ALA A 763 -16.02 -45.25 5.42
N THR A 764 -16.07 -46.47 4.87
CA THR A 764 -16.87 -46.76 3.68
C THR A 764 -18.36 -46.84 4.05
N LEU A 765 -19.17 -45.89 3.57
CA LEU A 765 -20.62 -45.97 3.64
C LEU A 765 -21.16 -46.85 2.49
N PRO A 766 -22.30 -47.54 2.69
CA PRO A 766 -22.94 -48.30 1.61
C PRO A 766 -23.44 -47.38 0.48
N LEU A 767 -22.89 -47.55 -0.72
CA LEU A 767 -23.38 -46.94 -1.96
C LEU A 767 -24.52 -47.78 -2.54
N VAL A 768 -25.67 -47.15 -2.76
CA VAL A 768 -26.90 -47.81 -3.23
C VAL A 768 -27.58 -46.99 -4.32
N ALA A 769 -28.50 -47.62 -5.04
CA ALA A 769 -29.42 -46.91 -5.92
C ALA A 769 -30.43 -46.11 -5.06
N ALA A 770 -30.61 -44.83 -5.36
CA ALA A 770 -31.63 -44.00 -4.74
C ALA A 770 -33.05 -44.50 -5.09
N GLY A 771 -34.05 -44.09 -4.30
CA GLY A 771 -35.45 -44.46 -4.52
C GLY A 771 -35.89 -44.19 -5.98
N GLY A 772 -36.30 -45.25 -6.70
CA GLY A 772 -36.67 -45.17 -8.12
C GLY A 772 -35.60 -45.62 -9.12
N GLY A 773 -34.36 -45.91 -8.66
CA GLY A 773 -33.31 -46.53 -9.48
C GLY A 773 -32.61 -45.60 -10.49
N THR A 774 -32.82 -44.28 -10.37
CA THR A 774 -32.37 -43.25 -11.32
C THR A 774 -31.21 -42.37 -10.83
N ALA A 775 -30.72 -42.59 -9.61
CA ALA A 775 -29.60 -41.84 -9.02
C ALA A 775 -28.81 -42.74 -8.05
N LEU A 776 -27.62 -42.31 -7.63
CA LEU A 776 -26.82 -42.97 -6.59
C LEU A 776 -26.96 -42.21 -5.26
N THR A 777 -26.93 -42.91 -4.14
CA THR A 777 -26.91 -42.28 -2.82
C THR A 777 -26.10 -43.11 -1.82
N LEU A 778 -25.57 -42.46 -0.79
CA LEU A 778 -24.90 -43.12 0.33
C LEU A 778 -25.88 -43.27 1.48
N THR A 779 -25.94 -44.48 2.05
CA THR A 779 -26.71 -44.72 3.28
C THR A 779 -26.03 -43.98 4.43
N PRO A 780 -26.73 -43.07 5.14
CA PRO A 780 -26.13 -42.33 6.25
C PRO A 780 -25.60 -43.26 7.34
N GLY A 781 -24.40 -42.95 7.86
CA GLY A 781 -23.82 -43.61 9.01
C GLY A 781 -24.47 -43.18 10.33
N ALA A 782 -23.93 -43.66 11.45
CA ALA A 782 -24.31 -43.14 12.76
C ALA A 782 -23.91 -41.65 12.89
N PRO A 783 -24.66 -40.81 13.62
CA PRO A 783 -24.28 -39.41 13.84
C PRO A 783 -22.85 -39.27 14.37
N GLY A 784 -22.09 -38.31 13.84
CA GLY A 784 -20.69 -38.09 14.21
C GLY A 784 -19.67 -39.07 13.60
N THR A 785 -20.08 -39.88 12.61
CA THR A 785 -19.18 -40.70 11.79
C THR A 785 -18.93 -40.05 10.42
N THR A 786 -18.58 -40.83 9.40
CA THR A 786 -18.32 -40.36 8.04
C THR A 786 -19.52 -39.62 7.44
N ALA A 787 -19.29 -38.37 7.04
CA ALA A 787 -20.29 -37.46 6.49
C ALA A 787 -20.51 -37.62 4.98
N GLY A 788 -19.64 -38.35 4.29
CA GLY A 788 -19.69 -38.59 2.85
C GLY A 788 -18.51 -39.42 2.38
N ASN A 789 -18.55 -39.90 1.15
CA ASN A 789 -17.46 -40.67 0.54
C ASN A 789 -17.10 -40.18 -0.84
N TRP A 790 -15.87 -40.47 -1.22
CA TRP A 790 -15.42 -40.40 -2.60
C TRP A 790 -15.97 -41.59 -3.39
N ILE A 791 -16.55 -41.30 -4.54
CA ILE A 791 -17.14 -42.27 -5.48
C ILE A 791 -16.31 -42.23 -6.75
N ASP A 792 -15.64 -43.34 -7.07
CA ASP A 792 -14.99 -43.55 -8.34
C ASP A 792 -16.04 -43.89 -9.41
N LEU A 793 -16.04 -43.14 -10.51
CA LEU A 793 -16.89 -43.36 -11.68
C LEU A 793 -16.00 -43.77 -12.86
N THR A 794 -16.04 -45.05 -13.24
CA THR A 794 -15.19 -45.60 -14.31
C THR A 794 -16.02 -46.06 -15.50
N VAL A 795 -15.81 -45.44 -16.67
CA VAL A 795 -16.53 -45.78 -17.90
C VAL A 795 -16.13 -47.16 -18.39
N SER A 796 -17.14 -48.00 -18.66
CA SER A 796 -16.98 -49.38 -19.14
C SER A 796 -17.27 -49.53 -20.64
N SER A 797 -18.20 -48.74 -21.17
CA SER A 797 -18.52 -48.66 -22.60
C SER A 797 -19.34 -47.41 -22.89
N SER A 798 -19.29 -46.92 -24.13
CA SER A 798 -20.13 -45.81 -24.60
C SER A 798 -20.53 -46.03 -26.05
N THR A 799 -21.81 -45.81 -26.35
CA THR A 799 -22.35 -45.58 -27.70
C THR A 799 -22.76 -44.12 -27.88
N LEU A 800 -22.63 -43.31 -26.83
CA LEU A 800 -22.77 -41.86 -26.92
C LEU A 800 -21.57 -41.34 -27.73
N LYS A 801 -21.78 -41.05 -29.02
CA LYS A 801 -20.72 -40.56 -29.91
C LYS A 801 -20.19 -39.25 -29.33
N ASN A 802 -18.98 -39.29 -28.78
CA ASN A 802 -18.16 -38.17 -28.34
C ASN A 802 -18.86 -37.13 -27.42
N GLY A 803 -19.89 -37.59 -26.70
CA GLY A 803 -20.56 -36.84 -25.66
C GLY A 803 -19.99 -37.15 -24.27
N THR A 804 -20.28 -36.28 -23.32
CA THR A 804 -19.84 -36.40 -21.93
C THR A 804 -21.04 -36.49 -21.00
N LEU A 805 -20.90 -37.31 -19.96
CA LEU A 805 -21.80 -37.37 -18.83
C LEU A 805 -21.36 -36.36 -17.77
N ILE A 806 -22.28 -35.52 -17.32
CA ILE A 806 -22.09 -34.61 -16.19
C ILE A 806 -22.69 -35.28 -14.94
N ALA A 807 -21.89 -35.43 -13.89
CA ALA A 807 -22.35 -35.84 -12.57
C ALA A 807 -22.59 -34.61 -11.68
N TYR A 808 -23.76 -34.52 -11.07
CA TYR A 808 -24.15 -33.41 -10.19
C TYR A 808 -24.94 -33.92 -8.98
N ALA A 809 -24.85 -33.23 -7.84
CA ALA A 809 -25.59 -33.61 -6.64
C ALA A 809 -26.94 -32.90 -6.55
N THR A 810 -27.93 -33.58 -5.99
CA THR A 810 -29.19 -33.00 -5.56
C THR A 810 -29.51 -33.39 -4.13
N ASP A 811 -30.19 -32.51 -3.41
CA ASP A 811 -30.75 -32.85 -2.10
C ASP A 811 -31.85 -33.93 -2.19
N SER A 812 -32.42 -34.30 -1.04
CA SER A 812 -33.53 -35.25 -0.95
C SER A 812 -34.84 -34.77 -1.61
N SER A 813 -34.99 -33.47 -1.88
CA SER A 813 -36.13 -32.89 -2.59
C SER A 813 -35.94 -32.85 -4.12
N GLY A 814 -34.71 -33.09 -4.57
CA GLY A 814 -34.30 -33.08 -5.98
C GLY A 814 -33.78 -31.72 -6.47
N ALA A 815 -33.54 -30.75 -5.59
CA ALA A 815 -32.91 -29.47 -5.93
C ALA A 815 -31.40 -29.66 -6.15
N MET A 816 -30.82 -29.05 -7.19
CA MET A 816 -29.38 -29.14 -7.47
C MET A 816 -28.58 -28.38 -6.42
N LEU A 817 -27.45 -28.94 -6.01
CA LEU A 817 -26.53 -28.36 -5.03
C LEU A 817 -25.36 -27.68 -5.74
N ASN A 818 -24.92 -26.52 -5.23
CA ASN A 818 -23.69 -25.90 -5.70
C ASN A 818 -22.47 -26.76 -5.37
N ARG A 819 -21.52 -26.85 -6.30
CA ARG A 819 -20.26 -27.58 -6.10
C ARG A 819 -19.41 -27.04 -4.93
N ASP A 820 -19.54 -25.74 -4.64
CA ASP A 820 -18.71 -25.01 -3.67
C ASP A 820 -19.23 -25.12 -2.22
N GLY A 821 -20.41 -25.75 -2.04
CA GLY A 821 -21.07 -25.92 -0.74
C GLY A 821 -22.02 -24.79 -0.34
N SER A 822 -22.17 -23.74 -1.14
CA SER A 822 -22.95 -22.52 -0.80
C SER A 822 -24.47 -22.70 -0.75
N GLY A 823 -24.99 -23.89 -1.09
CA GLY A 823 -26.43 -24.20 -1.04
C GLY A 823 -26.95 -24.81 -2.34
N THR A 824 -28.11 -24.35 -2.81
CA THR A 824 -28.78 -24.85 -4.01
C THR A 824 -28.62 -23.93 -5.22
N THR A 825 -28.75 -24.48 -6.43
CA THR A 825 -28.67 -23.74 -7.70
C THR A 825 -29.65 -24.29 -8.74
N THR A 826 -29.89 -23.49 -9.78
CA THR A 826 -30.61 -23.90 -10.99
C THR A 826 -29.68 -24.05 -12.20
N SER A 827 -28.40 -23.71 -12.06
CA SER A 827 -27.36 -23.87 -13.08
C SER A 827 -26.76 -25.26 -12.99
N LEU A 828 -26.80 -26.03 -14.09
CA LEU A 828 -26.10 -27.31 -14.17
C LEU A 828 -24.58 -27.13 -14.06
N VAL A 829 -24.07 -26.00 -14.55
CA VAL A 829 -22.63 -25.67 -14.47
C VAL A 829 -22.25 -25.52 -13.01
N ASP A 830 -22.93 -24.68 -12.24
CA ASP A 830 -22.57 -24.47 -10.83
C ASP A 830 -22.72 -25.76 -10.00
N ALA A 831 -23.62 -26.67 -10.41
CA ALA A 831 -23.85 -27.96 -9.77
C ALA A 831 -22.93 -29.11 -10.23
N THR A 832 -22.13 -28.91 -11.28
CA THR A 832 -21.30 -29.98 -11.85
C THR A 832 -20.18 -30.37 -10.90
N LEU A 833 -20.14 -31.64 -10.50
CA LEU A 833 -19.08 -32.20 -9.65
C LEU A 833 -17.99 -32.91 -10.46
N ALA A 834 -18.37 -33.46 -11.62
CA ALA A 834 -17.47 -34.20 -12.50
C ALA A 834 -18.03 -34.35 -13.92
N LYS A 835 -17.11 -34.60 -14.85
CA LYS A 835 -17.37 -34.93 -16.25
C LYS A 835 -16.65 -36.25 -16.58
N ILE A 836 -17.37 -37.22 -17.15
CA ILE A 836 -16.81 -38.50 -17.65
C ILE A 836 -17.37 -38.81 -19.04
N GLY A 837 -16.56 -39.41 -19.90
CA GLY A 837 -17.01 -39.84 -21.21
C GLY A 837 -16.12 -40.92 -21.81
N ALA A 838 -16.31 -41.20 -23.09
CA ALA A 838 -15.42 -42.07 -23.83
C ALA A 838 -15.25 -41.52 -25.24
N VAL A 839 -14.03 -41.62 -25.77
CA VAL A 839 -13.70 -41.10 -27.09
C VAL A 839 -13.17 -42.24 -27.95
N ALA A 840 -13.73 -42.36 -29.16
CA ALA A 840 -13.35 -43.34 -30.15
C ALA A 840 -12.86 -42.65 -31.41
N ALA A 841 -11.97 -43.31 -32.14
CA ALA A 841 -11.62 -42.96 -33.51
C ALA A 841 -12.83 -43.12 -34.44
N ASP A 842 -12.77 -42.51 -35.63
CA ASP A 842 -13.84 -42.58 -36.64
C ASP A 842 -14.16 -44.01 -37.10
N ASN A 843 -13.17 -44.90 -37.03
CA ASN A 843 -13.32 -46.32 -37.35
C ASN A 843 -13.97 -47.15 -36.21
N GLY A 844 -14.34 -46.50 -35.10
CA GLY A 844 -14.96 -47.11 -33.92
C GLY A 844 -13.96 -47.70 -32.91
N GLN A 845 -12.65 -47.60 -33.14
CA GLN A 845 -11.65 -48.01 -32.16
C GLN A 845 -11.68 -47.05 -30.96
N MET A 846 -11.91 -47.58 -29.76
CA MET A 846 -11.82 -46.80 -28.53
C MET A 846 -10.39 -46.29 -28.31
N PHE A 847 -10.25 -44.97 -28.09
CA PHE A 847 -8.99 -44.37 -27.65
C PHE A 847 -8.91 -44.32 -26.14
N TYR A 848 -9.93 -43.72 -25.51
CA TYR A 848 -9.95 -43.51 -24.07
C TYR A 848 -11.35 -43.73 -23.50
N THR A 849 -11.38 -44.35 -22.32
CA THR A 849 -12.54 -44.43 -21.44
C THR A 849 -12.25 -43.62 -20.18
N GLY A 850 -13.13 -42.70 -19.85
CA GLY A 850 -13.00 -41.78 -18.74
C GLY A 850 -13.13 -42.44 -17.37
N GLN A 851 -12.41 -41.89 -16.41
CA GLN A 851 -12.55 -42.16 -14.99
C GLN A 851 -12.61 -40.81 -14.26
N GLN A 852 -13.42 -40.68 -13.21
CA GLN A 852 -13.42 -39.50 -12.34
C GLN A 852 -13.92 -39.81 -10.94
N SER A 853 -13.26 -39.21 -9.95
CA SER A 853 -13.63 -39.28 -8.54
C SER A 853 -14.58 -38.13 -8.16
N VAL A 854 -15.68 -38.43 -7.46
CA VAL A 854 -16.65 -37.42 -6.97
C VAL A 854 -16.87 -37.57 -5.48
N TYR A 855 -16.79 -36.49 -4.72
CA TYR A 855 -17.20 -36.51 -3.32
C TYR A 855 -18.73 -36.36 -3.22
N LEU A 856 -19.38 -37.33 -2.59
CA LEU A 856 -20.82 -37.33 -2.35
C LEU A 856 -21.10 -37.29 -0.83
N PRO A 857 -21.74 -36.23 -0.31
CA PRO A 857 -22.24 -36.22 1.06
C PRO A 857 -23.33 -37.28 1.29
N ALA A 858 -23.41 -37.80 2.51
CA ALA A 858 -24.43 -38.77 2.89
C ALA A 858 -25.82 -38.10 2.98
N GLY A 859 -26.82 -38.73 2.36
CA GLY A 859 -28.17 -38.19 2.26
C GLY A 859 -28.47 -37.41 0.97
N ASP A 860 -27.44 -37.06 0.20
CA ASP A 860 -27.60 -36.47 -1.13
C ASP A 860 -27.70 -37.55 -2.22
N ASN A 861 -28.20 -37.14 -3.38
CA ASN A 861 -28.33 -38.00 -4.56
C ASN A 861 -27.38 -37.52 -5.67
N LEU A 862 -26.52 -38.40 -6.15
CA LEU A 862 -25.73 -38.15 -7.35
C LEU A 862 -26.55 -38.50 -8.59
N LYS A 863 -26.83 -37.47 -9.40
CA LYS A 863 -27.58 -37.55 -10.66
C LYS A 863 -26.67 -37.29 -11.85
N PHE A 864 -27.21 -37.57 -13.03
CA PHE A 864 -26.46 -37.49 -14.29
C PHE A 864 -27.22 -36.72 -15.35
N ALA A 865 -26.50 -35.91 -16.12
CA ALA A 865 -26.96 -35.26 -17.34
C ALA A 865 -26.05 -35.67 -18.51
N ILE A 866 -26.58 -35.68 -19.73
CA ILE A 866 -25.79 -35.94 -20.95
C ILE A 866 -25.59 -34.63 -21.70
N VAL A 867 -24.36 -34.38 -22.15
CA VAL A 867 -24.03 -33.38 -23.18
C VAL A 867 -23.55 -34.14 -24.42
N THR A 868 -24.24 -33.98 -25.54
CA THR A 868 -23.84 -34.62 -26.81
C THR A 868 -22.63 -33.93 -27.45
N GLY A 869 -22.07 -34.48 -28.53
CA GLY A 869 -21.06 -33.79 -29.37
C GLY A 869 -21.45 -32.34 -29.67
N ASP A 870 -22.64 -32.14 -30.23
CA ASP A 870 -23.21 -30.82 -30.59
C ASP A 870 -23.71 -29.94 -29.40
N ASP A 871 -23.19 -30.12 -28.19
CA ASP A 871 -23.53 -29.35 -26.98
C ASP A 871 -25.03 -29.38 -26.55
N VAL A 872 -25.81 -30.35 -27.04
CA VAL A 872 -27.21 -30.53 -26.60
C VAL A 872 -27.24 -31.17 -25.22
N ILE A 873 -27.78 -30.43 -24.25
CA ILE A 873 -27.91 -30.89 -22.86
C ILE A 873 -29.24 -31.65 -22.67
N ASN A 874 -29.15 -32.92 -22.31
CA ASN A 874 -30.26 -33.69 -21.73
C ASN A 874 -30.08 -33.77 -20.21
N LEU A 875 -30.81 -32.93 -19.48
CA LEU A 875 -30.76 -32.85 -18.01
C LEU A 875 -31.40 -34.07 -17.32
N ASN A 876 -32.29 -34.79 -18.01
CA ASN A 876 -33.05 -35.91 -17.45
C ASN A 876 -32.95 -37.17 -18.34
N PRO A 877 -31.74 -37.74 -18.51
CA PRO A 877 -31.56 -38.96 -19.27
C PRO A 877 -32.16 -40.17 -18.53
N THR A 878 -32.43 -41.24 -19.27
CA THR A 878 -32.87 -42.51 -18.68
C THR A 878 -31.69 -43.16 -17.96
N THR A 879 -31.75 -43.21 -16.64
CA THR A 879 -30.69 -43.80 -15.79
C THR A 879 -31.18 -45.09 -15.16
N ASN A 880 -30.37 -46.15 -15.27
CA ASN A 880 -30.60 -47.44 -14.63
C ASN A 880 -29.39 -47.82 -13.78
N VAL A 881 -29.61 -48.09 -12.49
CA VAL A 881 -28.59 -48.52 -11.54
C VAL A 881 -28.84 -49.96 -11.11
N THR A 882 -27.82 -50.81 -11.18
CA THR A 882 -27.89 -52.23 -10.79
C THR A 882 -26.65 -52.66 -10.02
N GLY A 883 -26.75 -53.74 -9.23
CA GLY A 883 -25.63 -54.30 -8.45
C GLY A 883 -25.68 -53.98 -6.95
N SER A 884 -24.59 -54.29 -6.24
CA SER A 884 -24.38 -54.04 -4.81
C SER A 884 -22.90 -53.84 -4.53
N GLY A 885 -22.53 -52.83 -3.74
CA GLY A 885 -21.14 -52.45 -3.48
C GLY A 885 -20.54 -51.64 -4.64
N THR A 886 -20.12 -52.33 -5.70
CA THR A 886 -19.83 -51.71 -7.00
C THR A 886 -21.10 -51.75 -7.85
N LEU A 887 -21.59 -50.57 -8.21
CA LEU A 887 -22.83 -50.42 -8.96
C LEU A 887 -22.54 -50.25 -10.44
N ALA A 888 -23.24 -51.00 -11.28
CA ALA A 888 -23.26 -50.78 -12.73
C ALA A 888 -24.36 -49.77 -13.05
N VAL A 889 -23.97 -48.68 -13.70
CA VAL A 889 -24.84 -47.56 -14.06
C VAL A 889 -24.88 -47.41 -15.57
N SER A 890 -26.09 -47.29 -16.10
CA SER A 890 -26.36 -47.06 -17.52
C SER A 890 -27.16 -45.78 -17.67
N VAL A 891 -26.65 -44.82 -18.43
CA VAL A 891 -27.34 -43.55 -18.70
C VAL A 891 -27.55 -43.41 -20.21
N ALA A 892 -28.81 -43.30 -20.64
CA ALA A 892 -29.21 -43.27 -22.04
C ALA A 892 -30.01 -41.99 -22.37
N GLY A 893 -29.72 -41.40 -23.53
CA GLY A 893 -30.39 -40.24 -24.10
C GLY A 893 -30.62 -40.38 -25.60
N SER A 894 -31.10 -39.30 -26.25
CA SER A 894 -31.36 -39.27 -27.69
C SER A 894 -30.13 -39.51 -28.56
N GLY A 895 -28.92 -39.24 -28.04
CA GLY A 895 -27.64 -39.39 -28.74
C GLY A 895 -26.86 -40.68 -28.46
N GLY A 896 -27.38 -41.59 -27.63
CA GLY A 896 -26.68 -42.83 -27.27
C GLY A 896 -26.73 -43.15 -25.77
N GLN A 897 -25.86 -44.07 -25.34
CA GLN A 897 -25.80 -44.59 -23.98
C GLN A 897 -24.35 -44.65 -23.49
N ILE A 898 -24.13 -44.32 -22.22
CA ILE A 898 -22.87 -44.54 -21.53
C ILE A 898 -23.09 -45.49 -20.34
N ASN A 899 -22.19 -46.46 -20.20
CA ASN A 899 -22.20 -47.42 -19.11
C ASN A 899 -20.92 -47.27 -18.29
N PHE A 900 -21.04 -47.18 -16.97
CA PHE A 900 -19.91 -47.04 -16.05
C PHE A 900 -20.16 -47.81 -14.76
N THR A 901 -19.09 -48.02 -14.00
CA THR A 901 -19.16 -48.55 -12.64
C THR A 901 -18.98 -47.41 -11.64
N ALA A 902 -19.75 -47.44 -10.54
CA ALA A 902 -19.61 -46.54 -9.42
C ALA A 902 -19.23 -47.33 -8.15
N THR A 903 -18.12 -46.95 -7.50
CA THR A 903 -17.62 -47.61 -6.28
C THR A 903 -17.11 -46.59 -5.28
N VAL A 904 -17.27 -46.84 -3.98
CA VAL A 904 -16.63 -46.00 -2.95
C VAL A 904 -15.12 -46.23 -2.96
N ASP A 905 -14.34 -45.17 -3.13
CA ASP A 905 -12.89 -45.16 -3.00
C ASP A 905 -12.43 -43.89 -2.28
N ASN A 906 -12.21 -44.00 -0.97
CA ASN A 906 -11.76 -42.88 -0.15
C ASN A 906 -10.27 -42.57 -0.27
N THR A 907 -9.46 -43.37 -0.98
CA THR A 907 -8.01 -43.19 -0.97
C THR A 907 -7.51 -42.11 -1.92
N LEU A 908 -8.21 -41.90 -3.03
CA LEU A 908 -7.80 -41.08 -4.18
C LEU A 908 -6.45 -41.50 -4.78
N SER A 909 -6.40 -41.65 -6.09
CA SER A 909 -5.15 -41.86 -6.82
C SER A 909 -4.39 -40.55 -7.03
N GLU A 910 -3.12 -40.61 -7.43
CA GLU A 910 -2.36 -39.43 -7.86
C GLU A 910 -3.06 -38.67 -9.00
N SER A 911 -3.64 -39.42 -9.95
CA SER A 911 -4.41 -38.83 -11.06
C SER A 911 -5.66 -38.11 -10.56
N ALA A 912 -6.34 -38.68 -9.57
CA ALA A 912 -7.51 -38.06 -8.94
C ALA A 912 -7.12 -36.80 -8.17
N VAL A 913 -5.98 -36.78 -7.48
CA VAL A 913 -5.47 -35.59 -6.78
C VAL A 913 -5.07 -34.49 -7.77
N LEU A 914 -4.36 -34.81 -8.85
CA LEU A 914 -4.03 -33.84 -9.90
C LEU A 914 -5.28 -33.21 -10.54
N ALA A 915 -6.35 -34.02 -10.71
CA ALA A 915 -7.63 -33.58 -11.24
C ALA A 915 -8.45 -32.71 -10.26
N ALA A 916 -7.94 -32.40 -9.06
CA ALA A 916 -8.62 -31.53 -8.09
C ALA A 916 -9.00 -30.17 -8.68
N SER A 917 -8.08 -29.55 -9.42
CA SER A 917 -8.35 -28.28 -10.13
C SER A 917 -9.60 -28.33 -11.03
N GLN A 918 -9.86 -29.46 -11.69
CA GLN A 918 -11.03 -29.66 -12.55
C GLN A 918 -12.33 -29.71 -11.74
N ARG A 919 -12.29 -30.36 -10.57
CA ARG A 919 -13.46 -30.44 -9.66
C ARG A 919 -13.76 -29.10 -9.00
N ILE A 920 -12.72 -28.40 -8.58
CA ILE A 920 -12.83 -27.09 -7.92
C ILE A 920 -13.38 -26.03 -8.91
N THR A 921 -12.91 -26.04 -10.16
CA THR A 921 -13.13 -24.90 -11.08
C THR A 921 -13.98 -25.19 -12.31
N ASP A 922 -14.29 -26.45 -12.62
CA ASP A 922 -14.90 -26.92 -13.88
C ASP A 922 -14.11 -26.73 -15.17
N HIS A 923 -12.87 -26.26 -15.09
CA HIS A 923 -12.07 -25.97 -16.28
C HIS A 923 -11.30 -27.20 -16.75
N ALA A 924 -11.05 -27.26 -18.05
CA ALA A 924 -10.22 -28.27 -18.69
C ALA A 924 -8.72 -27.95 -18.55
N TRP A 925 -8.23 -27.86 -17.31
CA TRP A 925 -6.82 -27.59 -17.00
C TRP A 925 -6.31 -28.51 -15.89
N VAL A 926 -5.02 -28.38 -15.57
CA VAL A 926 -4.38 -28.99 -14.40
C VAL A 926 -3.54 -27.95 -13.67
N TYR A 927 -3.42 -28.06 -12.35
CA TYR A 927 -2.44 -27.28 -11.60
C TYR A 927 -1.09 -28.00 -11.61
N LEU A 928 -0.02 -27.31 -11.98
CA LEU A 928 1.33 -27.87 -12.03
C LEU A 928 2.33 -26.93 -11.36
N THR A 929 3.41 -27.51 -10.84
CA THR A 929 4.54 -26.76 -10.27
C THR A 929 5.73 -26.78 -11.21
N GLN A 930 6.53 -25.71 -11.17
CA GLN A 930 7.72 -25.55 -11.99
C GLN A 930 8.68 -26.74 -11.81
N GLY A 931 9.18 -27.29 -12.92
CA GLY A 931 10.09 -28.42 -12.94
C GLY A 931 9.42 -29.79 -12.85
N SER A 932 8.09 -29.86 -12.67
CA SER A 932 7.35 -31.12 -12.72
C SER A 932 7.52 -31.83 -14.07
N GLN A 933 7.67 -33.15 -14.03
CA GLN A 933 7.68 -33.99 -15.22
C GLN A 933 6.29 -34.59 -15.44
N VAL A 934 5.69 -34.26 -16.58
CA VAL A 934 4.34 -34.66 -16.97
C VAL A 934 4.42 -35.56 -18.18
N GLN A 935 3.84 -36.75 -18.07
CA GLN A 935 3.57 -37.65 -19.18
C GLN A 935 2.32 -37.16 -19.93
N VAL A 936 2.50 -36.84 -21.21
CA VAL A 936 1.47 -36.36 -22.12
C VAL A 936 1.17 -37.46 -23.14
N ASP A 937 0.07 -38.17 -22.94
CA ASP A 937 -0.41 -39.20 -23.87
C ASP A 937 -1.42 -38.60 -24.84
N LEU A 938 -1.19 -38.84 -26.13
CA LEU A 938 -1.94 -38.26 -27.23
C LEU A 938 -2.64 -39.36 -28.04
N ALA A 939 -3.86 -39.10 -28.47
CA ALA A 939 -4.54 -39.88 -29.50
C ALA A 939 -5.27 -38.94 -30.46
N TRP A 940 -5.42 -39.32 -31.72
CA TRP A 940 -6.10 -38.48 -32.71
C TRP A 940 -6.75 -39.32 -33.79
N SER A 941 -7.88 -38.85 -34.32
CA SER A 941 -8.53 -39.35 -35.54
C SER A 941 -9.01 -38.17 -36.38
N GLY A 942 -8.08 -37.37 -36.90
CA GLY A 942 -8.42 -36.12 -37.58
C GLY A 942 -7.77 -35.99 -38.95
N ALA A 943 -8.41 -35.20 -39.82
CA ALA A 943 -7.89 -34.88 -41.15
C ALA A 943 -6.76 -33.84 -41.12
N TYR A 944 -6.70 -32.98 -40.10
CA TYR A 944 -5.64 -31.99 -39.96
C TYR A 944 -4.43 -32.50 -39.18
N ALA A 945 -3.28 -31.88 -39.41
CA ALA A 945 -2.08 -32.01 -38.59
C ALA A 945 -2.07 -30.91 -37.52
N ASN A 946 -2.62 -31.22 -36.37
CA ASN A 946 -2.77 -30.29 -35.26
C ASN A 946 -1.55 -30.31 -34.34
N THR A 947 -1.23 -29.16 -33.74
CA THR A 947 -0.18 -29.03 -32.72
C THR A 947 -0.80 -28.70 -31.37
N VAL A 948 -0.50 -29.51 -30.35
CA VAL A 948 -0.90 -29.24 -28.97
C VAL A 948 0.19 -28.50 -28.23
N HIS A 949 -0.20 -27.47 -27.50
CA HIS A 949 0.58 -26.72 -26.53
C HIS A 949 -0.15 -26.67 -25.18
N PHE A 950 0.54 -26.21 -24.16
CA PHE A 950 0.00 -25.80 -22.87
C PHE A 950 0.39 -24.35 -22.59
N VAL A 951 -0.45 -23.64 -21.83
CA VAL A 951 -0.19 -22.25 -21.43
C VAL A 951 -0.62 -22.07 -19.98
N ARG A 952 0.22 -21.41 -19.19
CA ARG A 952 -0.14 -20.99 -17.82
C ARG A 952 -1.20 -19.89 -17.89
N MET A 953 -2.34 -20.11 -17.24
CA MET A 953 -3.39 -19.13 -17.05
C MET A 953 -3.37 -18.63 -15.60
N ASP A 954 -3.27 -17.31 -15.44
CA ASP A 954 -3.44 -16.69 -14.14
C ASP A 954 -4.93 -16.37 -13.94
N GLN A 955 -5.46 -16.76 -12.79
CA GLN A 955 -6.85 -16.51 -12.41
C GLN A 955 -6.89 -15.41 -11.36
N ASN A 956 -7.77 -14.43 -11.52
CA ASN A 956 -7.95 -13.40 -10.51
C ASN A 956 -8.50 -14.04 -9.22
N PRO A 957 -7.77 -13.98 -8.10
CA PRO A 957 -8.20 -14.60 -6.84
C PRO A 957 -9.42 -13.92 -6.20
N ALA A 958 -9.73 -12.68 -6.58
CA ALA A 958 -10.92 -11.95 -6.14
C ALA A 958 -12.15 -12.21 -7.04
N ASN A 959 -11.93 -12.67 -8.27
CA ASN A 959 -12.98 -13.00 -9.22
C ASN A 959 -12.51 -14.11 -10.17
N THR A 960 -12.86 -15.35 -9.85
CA THR A 960 -12.41 -16.54 -10.58
C THR A 960 -12.87 -16.60 -12.04
N GLU A 961 -13.81 -15.76 -12.46
CA GLU A 961 -14.23 -15.64 -13.86
C GLU A 961 -13.24 -14.83 -14.73
N GLN A 962 -12.30 -14.12 -14.10
CA GLN A 962 -11.30 -13.33 -14.81
C GLN A 962 -10.00 -14.12 -14.93
N LEU A 963 -9.61 -14.40 -16.18
CA LEU A 963 -8.37 -15.09 -16.53
C LEU A 963 -7.45 -14.18 -17.35
N GLN A 964 -6.15 -14.44 -17.32
CA GLN A 964 -5.17 -13.81 -18.20
C GLN A 964 -4.01 -14.75 -18.55
N VAL A 965 -3.28 -14.38 -19.60
CA VAL A 965 -1.98 -14.98 -19.94
C VAL A 965 -0.97 -13.85 -20.09
N GLY A 966 0.11 -13.89 -19.32
CA GLY A 966 1.19 -12.88 -19.41
C GLY A 966 0.72 -11.45 -19.19
N GLY A 967 -0.27 -11.24 -18.31
CA GLY A 967 -0.88 -9.92 -18.06
C GLY A 967 -1.91 -9.46 -19.11
N VAL A 968 -2.23 -10.29 -20.11
CA VAL A 968 -3.26 -9.99 -21.12
C VAL A 968 -4.54 -10.73 -20.78
N ALA A 969 -5.60 -9.96 -20.55
CA ALA A 969 -6.92 -10.49 -20.21
C ALA A 969 -7.44 -11.50 -21.24
N TYR A 970 -8.09 -12.54 -20.75
CA TYR A 970 -8.74 -13.57 -21.55
C TYR A 970 -9.83 -12.97 -22.43
N GLY A 971 -9.86 -13.38 -23.70
CA GLY A 971 -10.95 -13.07 -24.61
C GLY A 971 -10.62 -13.40 -26.06
N ASN A 972 -11.65 -13.41 -26.90
CA ASN A 972 -11.50 -13.60 -28.35
C ASN A 972 -10.89 -12.35 -29.00
N THR A 973 -9.59 -12.13 -28.76
CA THR A 973 -8.82 -10.98 -29.25
C THR A 973 -7.46 -11.41 -29.78
N ASP A 974 -6.92 -10.63 -30.72
CA ASP A 974 -5.58 -10.90 -31.24
C ASP A 974 -4.50 -10.72 -30.18
N ALA A 975 -4.70 -9.80 -29.22
CA ALA A 975 -3.79 -9.60 -28.11
C ALA A 975 -3.68 -10.85 -27.23
N PHE A 976 -4.80 -11.48 -26.89
CA PHE A 976 -4.81 -12.70 -26.08
C PHE A 976 -4.18 -13.87 -26.84
N ARG A 977 -4.48 -14.05 -28.13
CA ARG A 977 -3.83 -15.07 -28.98
C ARG A 977 -2.31 -14.86 -29.09
N ALA A 978 -1.86 -13.61 -29.23
CA ALA A 978 -0.45 -13.27 -29.23
C ALA A 978 0.20 -13.57 -27.87
N ALA A 979 -0.49 -13.30 -26.76
CA ALA A 979 -0.01 -13.61 -25.43
C ALA A 979 0.15 -15.14 -25.22
N MET A 980 -0.84 -15.94 -25.62
CA MET A 980 -0.73 -17.41 -25.62
C MET A 980 0.48 -17.88 -26.42
N ALA A 981 0.67 -17.32 -27.63
CA ALA A 981 1.79 -17.68 -28.49
C ALA A 981 3.17 -17.34 -27.90
N GLN A 982 3.25 -16.32 -27.04
CA GLN A 982 4.50 -15.96 -26.36
C GLN A 982 4.81 -16.83 -25.15
N HIS A 983 3.82 -17.59 -24.65
CA HIS A 983 3.90 -18.37 -23.42
C HIS A 983 3.63 -19.86 -23.65
N TRP A 984 3.84 -20.37 -24.88
CA TRP A 984 3.71 -21.80 -25.16
C TRP A 984 4.69 -22.62 -24.31
N GLU A 985 4.13 -23.61 -23.65
CA GLU A 985 4.83 -24.75 -23.11
C GLU A 985 4.42 -26.01 -23.85
N PHE A 986 5.35 -26.96 -23.94
CA PHE A 986 5.16 -28.21 -24.67
C PHE A 986 4.80 -28.01 -26.16
N SER A 987 5.11 -28.98 -26.98
CA SER A 987 4.69 -28.97 -28.39
C SER A 987 4.71 -30.38 -28.93
N SER A 988 3.58 -30.82 -29.46
CA SER A 988 3.50 -32.08 -30.20
C SER A 988 2.53 -31.95 -31.35
N THR A 989 3.01 -32.23 -32.56
CA THR A 989 2.19 -32.19 -33.78
C THR A 989 1.80 -33.61 -34.18
N GLN A 990 0.50 -33.87 -34.28
CA GLN A 990 -0.05 -35.16 -34.72
C GLN A 990 -1.23 -34.93 -35.68
N GLY A 991 -1.59 -35.91 -36.50
CA GLY A 991 -2.73 -35.78 -37.43
C GLY A 991 -2.55 -36.49 -38.77
N ASN A 992 -3.41 -36.13 -39.74
CA ASN A 992 -3.52 -36.77 -41.07
C ASN A 992 -3.73 -38.30 -41.03
N SER A 993 -4.22 -38.83 -39.90
CA SER A 993 -4.34 -40.26 -39.65
C SER A 993 -5.16 -40.53 -38.39
N THR A 994 -5.38 -41.82 -38.10
CA THR A 994 -5.76 -42.30 -36.77
C THR A 994 -4.49 -42.80 -36.06
N GLY A 995 -4.20 -42.37 -34.84
CA GLY A 995 -2.97 -42.77 -34.16
C GLY A 995 -2.91 -42.44 -32.66
N THR A 996 -1.82 -42.88 -32.03
CA THR A 996 -1.46 -42.54 -30.64
C THR A 996 0.01 -42.16 -30.54
N SER A 997 0.35 -41.33 -29.56
CA SER A 997 1.70 -40.86 -29.28
C SER A 997 1.84 -40.54 -27.79
N SER A 998 3.07 -40.37 -27.32
CA SER A 998 3.37 -40.20 -25.90
C SER A 998 4.66 -39.38 -25.79
N ALA A 999 4.66 -38.36 -24.92
CA ALA A 999 5.78 -37.45 -24.74
C ALA A 999 5.92 -37.01 -23.28
N VAL A 1000 7.14 -36.67 -22.87
CA VAL A 1000 7.41 -36.11 -21.54
C VAL A 1000 7.58 -34.60 -21.65
N TRP A 1001 6.83 -33.87 -20.85
CA TRP A 1001 6.92 -32.42 -20.68
C TRP A 1001 7.56 -32.10 -19.33
N THR A 1002 8.58 -31.24 -19.32
CA THR A 1002 9.05 -30.60 -18.09
C THR A 1002 8.50 -29.18 -18.03
N VAL A 1003 7.74 -28.87 -16.98
CA VAL A 1003 7.10 -27.56 -16.80
C VAL A 1003 8.18 -26.50 -16.60
N ALA A 1004 8.27 -25.54 -17.51
CA ALA A 1004 9.30 -24.50 -17.49
C ALA A 1004 8.83 -23.21 -16.81
N GLY A 1005 7.55 -22.88 -16.96
CA GLY A 1005 6.89 -21.74 -16.35
C GLY A 1005 6.66 -21.93 -14.85
N GLY A 1006 6.18 -20.86 -14.21
CA GLY A 1006 5.91 -20.86 -12.76
C GLY A 1006 4.73 -21.76 -12.37
N ASP A 1007 4.57 -21.96 -11.08
CA ASP A 1007 3.44 -22.72 -10.52
C ASP A 1007 2.10 -22.09 -10.95
N GLY A 1008 1.12 -22.90 -11.33
CA GLY A 1008 -0.17 -22.36 -11.78
C GLY A 1008 -1.06 -23.35 -12.54
N TYR A 1009 -2.17 -22.83 -13.07
CA TYR A 1009 -3.10 -23.59 -13.91
C TYR A 1009 -2.61 -23.63 -15.35
N TYR A 1010 -2.41 -24.83 -15.90
CA TYR A 1010 -2.00 -25.04 -17.28
C TYR A 1010 -3.16 -25.55 -18.12
N ALA A 1011 -3.58 -24.71 -19.07
CA ALA A 1011 -4.64 -25.01 -20.02
C ALA A 1011 -4.05 -25.54 -21.33
N PRO A 1012 -4.68 -26.55 -21.96
CA PRO A 1012 -4.22 -27.06 -23.23
C PRO A 1012 -4.75 -26.19 -24.38
N VAL A 1013 -3.93 -26.01 -25.42
CA VAL A 1013 -4.23 -25.21 -26.61
C VAL A 1013 -3.92 -26.02 -27.87
N LEU A 1014 -4.87 -26.11 -28.80
CA LEU A 1014 -4.70 -26.75 -30.10
C LEU A 1014 -4.53 -25.70 -31.19
N VAL A 1015 -3.49 -25.85 -32.01
CA VAL A 1015 -3.25 -25.03 -33.19
C VAL A 1015 -3.39 -25.90 -34.43
N ASN A 1016 -4.35 -25.56 -35.29
CA ASN A 1016 -4.58 -26.28 -36.54
C ASN A 1016 -3.67 -25.74 -37.68
N PRO A 1017 -3.58 -26.43 -38.84
CA PRO A 1017 -2.78 -25.99 -39.99
C PRO A 1017 -3.16 -24.63 -40.59
N LEU A 1018 -4.36 -24.12 -40.28
CA LEU A 1018 -4.85 -22.82 -40.73
C LEU A 1018 -4.41 -21.68 -39.79
N GLY A 1019 -3.76 -22.00 -38.66
CA GLY A 1019 -3.32 -21.05 -37.66
C GLY A 1019 -4.41 -20.64 -36.66
N ASN A 1020 -5.56 -21.31 -36.65
CA ASN A 1020 -6.56 -21.11 -35.60
C ASN A 1020 -6.03 -21.70 -34.30
N MET A 1021 -6.28 -21.00 -33.19
CA MET A 1021 -5.95 -21.45 -31.84
C MET A 1021 -7.24 -21.74 -31.09
N PHE A 1022 -7.35 -22.93 -30.50
CA PHE A 1022 -8.50 -23.38 -29.73
C PHE A 1022 -8.08 -23.71 -28.30
N THR A 1023 -8.78 -23.16 -27.32
CA THR A 1023 -8.46 -23.24 -25.89
C THR A 1023 -9.73 -23.40 -25.06
N ILE A 1024 -9.56 -23.66 -23.77
CA ILE A 1024 -10.65 -23.75 -22.79
C ILE A 1024 -11.50 -22.49 -22.75
N ASP A 1025 -12.77 -22.62 -22.40
CA ASP A 1025 -13.66 -21.50 -22.11
C ASP A 1025 -13.40 -20.95 -20.69
N ALA A 1026 -13.49 -19.64 -20.51
CA ALA A 1026 -13.37 -19.01 -19.18
C ALA A 1026 -14.69 -19.06 -18.41
N THR A 1027 -15.81 -18.92 -19.11
CA THR A 1027 -17.16 -19.13 -18.58
C THR A 1027 -18.03 -19.70 -19.70
N THR A 1028 -19.26 -20.12 -19.38
CA THR A 1028 -20.23 -20.58 -20.39
C THR A 1028 -20.64 -19.52 -21.42
N THR A 1029 -20.28 -18.26 -21.18
CA THR A 1029 -20.60 -17.13 -22.09
C THR A 1029 -19.36 -16.43 -22.62
N LEU A 1030 -18.17 -16.81 -22.17
CA LEU A 1030 -16.90 -16.17 -22.53
C LEU A 1030 -15.91 -17.21 -23.02
N THR A 1031 -15.72 -17.23 -24.33
CA THR A 1031 -14.71 -18.05 -25.00
C THR A 1031 -13.72 -17.19 -25.79
N ALA A 1032 -12.47 -17.62 -25.83
CA ALA A 1032 -11.42 -17.04 -26.66
C ALA A 1032 -11.35 -17.67 -28.06
N ASN A 1033 -12.14 -18.72 -28.31
CA ASN A 1033 -12.14 -19.45 -29.56
C ASN A 1033 -12.66 -18.56 -30.71
N PRO A 1034 -12.02 -18.59 -31.90
CA PRO A 1034 -12.27 -17.61 -32.97
C PRO A 1034 -13.73 -17.51 -33.42
N ASP A 1035 -14.48 -18.60 -33.37
CA ASP A 1035 -15.87 -18.69 -33.81
C ASP A 1035 -16.90 -18.55 -32.69
N GLY A 1036 -16.45 -18.41 -31.44
CA GLY A 1036 -17.34 -18.29 -30.29
C GLY A 1036 -17.89 -19.62 -29.77
N THR A 1037 -17.33 -20.77 -30.15
CA THR A 1037 -17.82 -22.10 -29.73
C THR A 1037 -16.84 -22.88 -28.84
N THR A 1038 -17.31 -23.95 -28.21
CA THR A 1038 -16.53 -24.81 -27.31
C THR A 1038 -15.69 -25.80 -28.11
N HIS A 1039 -14.36 -25.70 -28.04
CA HIS A 1039 -13.45 -26.61 -28.74
C HIS A 1039 -12.68 -27.58 -27.83
N VAL A 1040 -12.78 -27.44 -26.52
CA VAL A 1040 -12.06 -28.29 -25.55
C VAL A 1040 -13.06 -28.91 -24.59
N ARG A 1041 -12.99 -30.24 -24.41
CA ARG A 1041 -13.94 -30.99 -23.59
C ARG A 1041 -13.23 -31.95 -22.64
N VAL A 1042 -13.71 -32.01 -21.39
CA VAL A 1042 -13.22 -32.96 -20.37
C VAL A 1042 -13.92 -34.31 -20.56
N PHE A 1043 -13.14 -35.38 -20.61
CA PHE A 1043 -13.64 -36.77 -20.70
C PHE A 1043 -13.33 -37.61 -19.45
N GLY A 1044 -12.55 -37.09 -18.51
CA GLY A 1044 -12.22 -37.72 -17.23
C GLY A 1044 -11.05 -37.01 -16.56
N GLU A 1045 -10.49 -37.63 -15.52
CA GLU A 1045 -9.30 -37.14 -14.81
C GLU A 1045 -8.19 -36.81 -15.81
N ASN A 1046 -7.81 -35.53 -15.84
CA ASN A 1046 -6.68 -35.02 -16.64
C ASN A 1046 -6.76 -35.38 -18.13
N THR A 1047 -7.97 -35.62 -18.66
CA THR A 1047 -8.20 -36.09 -20.04
C THR A 1047 -9.10 -35.12 -20.81
N PHE A 1048 -8.57 -34.57 -21.90
CA PHE A 1048 -9.19 -33.51 -22.70
C PHE A 1048 -9.26 -33.90 -24.18
N GLY A 1049 -10.40 -33.68 -24.84
CA GLY A 1049 -10.56 -33.85 -26.28
C GLY A 1049 -10.78 -32.50 -26.98
N PHE A 1050 -10.39 -32.43 -28.25
CA PHE A 1050 -10.38 -31.23 -29.07
C PHE A 1050 -11.15 -31.40 -30.37
N GLU A 1051 -11.90 -30.37 -30.75
CA GLU A 1051 -12.40 -30.16 -32.11
C GLU A 1051 -11.48 -29.16 -32.84
N ASP A 1052 -11.03 -29.50 -34.05
CA ASP A 1052 -9.98 -28.74 -34.76
C ASP A 1052 -10.48 -27.78 -35.86
N MET A 1053 -11.79 -27.80 -36.18
CA MET A 1053 -12.40 -26.98 -37.22
C MET A 1053 -13.38 -25.97 -36.65
N ASN A 1054 -13.35 -24.74 -37.18
CA ASN A 1054 -14.38 -23.74 -36.86
C ASN A 1054 -15.78 -24.24 -37.27
N ALA A 1055 -16.81 -23.87 -36.52
CA ALA A 1055 -18.20 -24.25 -36.75
C ALA A 1055 -18.75 -23.93 -38.15
N ALA A 1056 -18.19 -22.92 -38.83
CA ALA A 1056 -18.58 -22.55 -40.19
C ALA A 1056 -17.91 -23.39 -41.30
N THR A 1057 -16.99 -24.29 -40.95
CA THR A 1057 -16.24 -25.12 -41.90
C THR A 1057 -17.11 -26.29 -42.36
N ALA A 1058 -17.19 -26.50 -43.68
CA ALA A 1058 -17.97 -27.61 -44.22
C ALA A 1058 -17.32 -28.95 -43.84
N GLY A 1059 -18.06 -29.79 -43.11
CA GLY A 1059 -17.59 -31.10 -42.66
C GLY A 1059 -17.16 -31.17 -41.19
N VAL A 1060 -17.24 -30.07 -40.44
CA VAL A 1060 -17.11 -30.08 -38.97
C VAL A 1060 -18.15 -31.03 -38.35
N ASP A 1061 -17.77 -31.84 -37.39
CA ASP A 1061 -18.66 -32.82 -36.76
C ASP A 1061 -18.62 -32.87 -35.22
N PHE A 1062 -17.90 -31.94 -34.58
CA PHE A 1062 -17.92 -31.67 -33.12
C PHE A 1062 -17.80 -32.95 -32.29
N ASP A 1063 -16.80 -33.73 -32.67
CA ASP A 1063 -16.63 -35.09 -32.24
C ASP A 1063 -15.40 -35.22 -31.31
N TYR A 1064 -14.65 -34.14 -31.11
CA TYR A 1064 -13.61 -33.99 -30.09
C TYR A 1064 -12.52 -35.08 -30.12
N ASN A 1065 -12.42 -35.86 -31.20
CA ASN A 1065 -11.44 -36.92 -31.38
C ASN A 1065 -10.26 -36.49 -32.26
N ASP A 1066 -10.31 -35.28 -32.83
CA ASP A 1066 -9.25 -34.71 -33.68
C ASP A 1066 -7.92 -34.64 -32.93
N MET A 1067 -7.99 -34.44 -31.62
CA MET A 1067 -6.88 -34.65 -30.71
C MET A 1067 -7.41 -34.90 -29.30
N ILE A 1068 -6.82 -35.86 -28.61
CA ILE A 1068 -7.09 -36.19 -27.21
C ILE A 1068 -5.78 -36.14 -26.46
N VAL A 1069 -5.79 -35.52 -25.29
CA VAL A 1069 -4.65 -35.38 -24.39
C VAL A 1069 -5.01 -35.99 -23.05
N LYS A 1070 -4.15 -36.86 -22.53
CA LYS A 1070 -4.21 -37.36 -21.15
C LYS A 1070 -2.90 -37.03 -20.44
N LEU A 1071 -3.01 -36.47 -19.24
CA LEU A 1071 -1.86 -36.09 -18.41
C LEU A 1071 -1.72 -37.01 -17.19
N SER A 1072 -0.47 -37.35 -16.86
CA SER A 1072 -0.10 -37.98 -15.59
C SER A 1072 1.27 -37.48 -15.14
N LEU A 1073 1.52 -37.45 -13.82
CA LEU A 1073 2.83 -37.08 -13.29
C LEU A 1073 3.79 -38.27 -13.40
N LEU A 1074 5.05 -37.97 -13.72
CA LEU A 1074 6.15 -38.92 -13.60
C LEU A 1074 6.75 -38.78 -12.20
N THR A 1075 6.55 -39.79 -11.38
CA THR A 1075 7.01 -39.85 -9.99
C THR A 1075 8.44 -40.34 -9.82
#